data_AF-B1BZX9-F1
#
_entry.id   AF-B1BZX9-F1
#
_cell.length_a   1.000
_cell.length_b   1.000
_cell.length_c   1.000
_cell.angle_alpha   90.00
_cell.angle_beta   90.00
_cell.angle_gamma   90.00
#
_symmetry.space_group_name_H-M   'P 1'
#
loop_
_entity.id
_entity.type
_entity.pdbx_description
1 polymer ?
#
loop_
_entity_poly.entity_id
_entity_poly.type
_entity_poly.pdbx_seq_one_letter_code
_entity_poly.pdbx_strand_id
1 'polypeptide(L)'
;MDEGKTIGAKRLVRTGTVKADQIRITVDTNKTDALPIISEIGVYKTSEAFELAGSAPDGMDVIDIEDTNINDGAGFAFSGTWNKENGTNFINGTNRYAYTGSSLTLTFTGSKVYLLGTKDPNHGNATITIDDGTPINIDTSASSRATGQMLFASDDLTDGKHTLKLEITSKAVGIEAAYVINNGGKGMIGLEASEYIMNEDERMNVKIVRVGGTNGTISAKLQPNPGTAIQDDFNTELISNIVMEDGVKEVTAPVETRRNTNATGDRMFSIELTDPSTDLILGFNDKANITIRDTETSFLKELNELIKSVEHKQKDWYISGWEDFEQALAYAIETANTQNVSVTQIQQAITDLNNAVNGLVEREKYAKEDPFIFPKQIGDVSSLEAEFASEIVNDPSNDNGWPCIVTEGSWASNGKFVDAILQGDVVKYNYDVETAGIYHVKAYYRSGSNANKLSWSEENGKIESGEVSADASSTAETHIAEFDLNILEAGEGILVFTGPEGKSPQLDKLEIECIELQVDKAALNEKIKEADSLNVANYTDDTWKVLQEALTNAKTIAAKEDATQEEIDNAYNTLTNAIDNLKPVVTDVDKTALKIALDLANAITDEDLKDVIPAVVDEFKAARDEADAVYNDTSATQAEVNNAFDRLASAMHMLDFVKGDKTALKAFIDKVSGLEADKYTEDTWTAFETELSEAKAVYNDENAMQEEVNNAYSELVTAFLNLRLIPDKSLLEDLINQANGLNAVNYTKATFDGLTKALNEAKAVYENPNATQEEVDNAKFTLEKAIAGLQTVTTDNTVSTPVNNGDTTTSVKTGDESLTGMFATIALLSVAGYTVLRKKRKLMFRGNGQKCHYL
;
A
#
# COMPACT_ATOMS: atom_id res chain seq x y z
N MET A 1 -71.89 -35.50 -14.39
CA MET A 1 -71.40 -36.87 -14.67
C MET A 1 -70.58 -37.24 -13.47
N ASP A 2 -71.06 -38.20 -12.68
CA ASP A 2 -70.34 -38.65 -11.50
C ASP A 2 -69.01 -39.27 -11.92
N GLU A 3 -68.00 -39.00 -11.12
CA GLU A 3 -66.60 -39.32 -11.34
C GLU A 3 -66.42 -40.85 -11.28
N GLY A 4 -65.87 -41.45 -12.32
CA GLY A 4 -65.53 -42.87 -12.33
C GLY A 4 -64.33 -43.15 -11.43
N LYS A 5 -64.37 -44.25 -10.65
CA LYS A 5 -63.22 -44.78 -9.91
C LYS A 5 -62.61 -45.95 -10.68
N THR A 6 -61.28 -46.00 -10.74
CA THR A 6 -60.57 -47.20 -11.17
C THR A 6 -60.91 -48.35 -10.22
N ILE A 7 -61.59 -49.39 -10.73
CA ILE A 7 -61.73 -50.66 -10.00
C ILE A 7 -60.44 -51.44 -10.25
N GLY A 8 -59.48 -51.31 -9.34
CA GLY A 8 -58.27 -52.12 -9.36
C GLY A 8 -58.60 -53.63 -9.22
N ALA A 9 -57.75 -54.48 -9.77
CA ALA A 9 -57.88 -55.93 -9.66
C ALA A 9 -57.94 -56.34 -8.18
N LYS A 10 -59.03 -56.98 -7.74
CA LYS A 10 -59.22 -57.45 -6.36
C LYS A 10 -58.76 -58.87 -6.11
N ARG A 11 -58.06 -59.52 -7.05
CA ARG A 11 -57.75 -60.95 -6.91
C ARG A 11 -56.39 -61.30 -7.51
N LEU A 12 -55.43 -61.52 -6.61
CA LEU A 12 -54.21 -62.24 -6.87
C LEU A 12 -54.56 -63.73 -7.05
N VAL A 13 -54.12 -64.36 -8.14
CA VAL A 13 -54.41 -65.76 -8.48
C VAL A 13 -53.13 -66.48 -8.92
N ARG A 14 -53.05 -67.80 -8.67
CA ARG A 14 -51.97 -68.70 -9.12
C ARG A 14 -52.50 -69.67 -10.17
N THR A 15 -52.85 -69.13 -11.33
CA THR A 15 -53.27 -69.92 -12.49
C THR A 15 -52.28 -69.68 -13.63
N GLY A 16 -52.21 -70.59 -14.59
CA GLY A 16 -51.48 -70.31 -15.83
C GLY A 16 -52.02 -69.05 -16.52
N THR A 17 -51.18 -68.41 -17.35
CA THR A 17 -51.58 -67.24 -18.13
C THR A 17 -52.81 -67.54 -18.98
N VAL A 18 -53.83 -66.67 -18.91
CA VAL A 18 -55.05 -66.80 -19.72
C VAL A 18 -54.97 -65.79 -20.86
N LYS A 19 -55.01 -66.27 -22.10
CA LYS A 19 -55.15 -65.42 -23.29
C LYS A 19 -56.63 -65.30 -23.64
N ALA A 20 -57.09 -64.08 -23.88
CA ALA A 20 -58.45 -63.80 -24.30
C ALA A 20 -58.42 -62.80 -25.47
N ASP A 21 -59.09 -63.16 -26.56
CA ASP A 21 -59.23 -62.26 -27.73
C ASP A 21 -60.31 -61.20 -27.50
N GLN A 22 -61.19 -61.40 -26.50
CA GLN A 22 -62.30 -60.51 -26.18
C GLN A 22 -62.53 -60.46 -24.66
N ILE A 23 -62.87 -59.28 -24.15
CA ILE A 23 -63.25 -59.05 -22.76
C ILE A 23 -64.74 -58.75 -22.71
N ARG A 24 -65.51 -59.50 -21.90
CA ARG A 24 -66.93 -59.20 -21.62
C ARG A 24 -67.04 -58.41 -20.33
N ILE A 25 -67.68 -57.25 -20.40
CA ILE A 25 -67.95 -56.40 -19.24
C ILE A 25 -69.47 -56.37 -19.02
N THR A 26 -69.90 -56.90 -17.88
CA THR A 26 -71.31 -56.86 -17.46
C THR A 26 -71.48 -55.72 -16.45
N VAL A 27 -72.34 -54.76 -16.76
CA VAL A 27 -72.67 -53.65 -15.85
C VAL A 27 -74.06 -53.89 -15.30
N ASP A 28 -74.14 -53.97 -13.98
CA ASP A 28 -75.39 -54.15 -13.23
C ASP A 28 -75.55 -52.99 -12.23
N THR A 29 -76.79 -52.76 -11.78
CA THR A 29 -77.07 -51.75 -10.76
C THR A 29 -77.80 -52.39 -9.58
N ASN A 30 -77.58 -51.88 -8.37
CA ASN A 30 -78.30 -52.33 -7.19
C ASN A 30 -79.76 -51.84 -7.12
N LYS A 31 -80.26 -51.22 -8.20
CA LYS A 31 -81.64 -50.74 -8.34
C LYS A 31 -82.27 -51.36 -9.58
N THR A 32 -83.40 -52.03 -9.39
CA THR A 32 -84.11 -52.75 -10.47
C THR A 32 -84.66 -51.85 -11.58
N ASP A 33 -84.66 -50.53 -11.38
CA ASP A 33 -85.25 -49.52 -12.26
C ASP A 33 -84.25 -48.44 -12.73
N ALA A 34 -82.95 -48.59 -12.47
CA ALA A 34 -81.93 -47.64 -12.89
C ALA A 34 -81.09 -48.16 -14.08
N LEU A 35 -80.91 -47.32 -15.10
CA LEU A 35 -80.03 -47.58 -16.24
C LEU A 35 -78.72 -46.80 -16.06
N PRO A 36 -77.54 -47.47 -16.01
CA PRO A 36 -76.27 -46.78 -15.93
C PRO A 36 -75.92 -46.16 -17.29
N ILE A 37 -75.52 -44.88 -17.31
CA ILE A 37 -75.02 -44.20 -18.52
C ILE A 37 -73.49 -44.29 -18.49
N ILE A 38 -72.90 -44.97 -19.47
CA ILE A 38 -71.45 -45.18 -19.60
C ILE A 38 -70.96 -44.40 -20.81
N SER A 39 -69.98 -43.51 -20.63
CA SER A 39 -69.38 -42.74 -21.72
C SER A 39 -68.19 -43.43 -22.37
N GLU A 40 -67.38 -44.15 -21.59
CA GLU A 40 -66.15 -44.80 -22.04
C GLU A 40 -65.79 -45.97 -21.11
N ILE A 41 -65.14 -46.99 -21.68
CA ILE A 41 -64.45 -48.05 -20.92
C ILE A 41 -63.04 -48.19 -21.48
N GLY A 42 -62.03 -47.91 -20.65
CA GLY A 42 -60.61 -48.10 -20.97
C GLY A 42 -60.05 -49.37 -20.32
N VAL A 43 -59.18 -50.08 -21.05
CA VAL A 43 -58.44 -51.25 -20.55
C VAL A 43 -56.95 -50.93 -20.62
N TYR A 44 -56.23 -51.06 -19.51
CA TYR A 44 -54.81 -50.70 -19.39
C TYR A 44 -54.00 -51.90 -18.89
N LYS A 45 -52.78 -52.09 -19.43
CA LYS A 45 -51.77 -52.97 -18.83
C LYS A 45 -51.13 -52.24 -17.64
N THR A 46 -50.89 -52.94 -16.55
CA THR A 46 -50.30 -52.35 -15.36
C THR A 46 -48.78 -52.36 -15.42
N SER A 47 -48.16 -51.41 -14.73
CA SER A 47 -46.71 -51.23 -14.68
C SER A 47 -46.00 -52.36 -13.93
N GLU A 48 -46.71 -53.05 -13.04
CA GLU A 48 -46.24 -54.22 -12.30
C GLU A 48 -47.10 -55.44 -12.60
N ALA A 49 -46.46 -56.61 -12.63
CA ALA A 49 -47.15 -57.89 -12.72
C ALA A 49 -47.90 -58.15 -11.39
N PHE A 50 -49.17 -58.56 -11.48
CA PHE A 50 -50.00 -58.90 -10.32
C PHE A 50 -50.02 -60.40 -10.01
N GLU A 51 -49.06 -61.14 -10.54
CA GLU A 51 -49.00 -62.59 -10.33
C GLU A 51 -48.41 -62.90 -8.96
N LEU A 52 -48.99 -63.89 -8.27
CA LEU A 52 -48.35 -64.44 -7.08
C LEU A 52 -47.15 -65.26 -7.53
N ALA A 53 -46.05 -65.17 -6.78
CA ALA A 53 -44.88 -66.01 -7.00
C ALA A 53 -45.27 -67.49 -7.18
N GLY A 54 -44.70 -68.12 -8.21
CA GLY A 54 -44.96 -69.53 -8.52
C GLY A 54 -46.10 -69.78 -9.51
N SER A 55 -46.53 -68.80 -10.31
CA SER A 55 -47.28 -69.05 -11.53
C SER A 55 -46.43 -69.80 -12.57
N ALA A 56 -47.07 -70.59 -13.43
CA ALA A 56 -46.38 -71.24 -14.54
C ALA A 56 -46.17 -70.22 -15.67
N PRO A 57 -44.94 -70.11 -16.22
CA PRO A 57 -44.69 -69.35 -17.43
C PRO A 57 -45.60 -69.74 -18.59
N ASP A 58 -45.95 -68.77 -19.43
CA ASP A 58 -46.81 -68.96 -20.59
C ASP A 58 -46.20 -69.99 -21.56
N GLY A 59 -46.98 -71.00 -21.93
CA GLY A 59 -46.54 -72.11 -22.77
C GLY A 59 -46.05 -73.36 -22.02
N MET A 60 -45.95 -73.33 -20.68
CA MET A 60 -45.76 -74.55 -19.89
C MET A 60 -47.07 -75.30 -19.68
N ASP A 61 -46.98 -76.63 -19.67
CA ASP A 61 -48.11 -77.48 -19.26
C ASP A 61 -48.24 -77.46 -17.73
N VAL A 62 -49.45 -77.25 -17.24
CA VAL A 62 -49.77 -77.28 -15.81
C VAL A 62 -50.60 -78.53 -15.50
N ILE A 63 -49.98 -79.50 -14.85
CA ILE A 63 -50.65 -80.72 -14.38
C ILE A 63 -51.12 -80.49 -12.96
N ASP A 64 -52.43 -80.38 -12.77
CA ASP A 64 -53.07 -80.19 -11.48
C ASP A 64 -52.94 -81.44 -10.59
N ILE A 65 -52.78 -81.29 -9.27
CA ILE A 65 -52.72 -82.45 -8.36
C ILE A 65 -54.01 -83.30 -8.37
N GLU A 66 -55.13 -82.74 -8.82
CA GLU A 66 -56.39 -83.47 -9.01
C GLU A 66 -56.50 -84.17 -10.36
N ASP A 67 -55.58 -83.94 -11.30
CA ASP A 67 -55.51 -84.71 -12.54
C ASP A 67 -54.95 -86.11 -12.24
N THR A 68 -55.83 -87.10 -12.20
CA THR A 68 -55.48 -88.51 -11.93
C THR A 68 -55.52 -89.39 -13.18
N ASN A 69 -55.73 -88.82 -14.37
CA ASN A 69 -55.91 -89.58 -15.60
C ASN A 69 -54.59 -89.93 -16.29
N ILE A 70 -53.79 -90.81 -15.70
CA ILE A 70 -52.47 -91.21 -16.24
C ILE A 70 -52.47 -91.79 -17.68
N ASN A 71 -53.64 -92.10 -18.25
CA ASN A 71 -53.77 -92.71 -19.57
C ASN A 71 -53.69 -91.70 -20.72
N ASP A 72 -53.94 -90.41 -20.49
CA ASP A 72 -53.82 -89.38 -21.52
C ASP A 72 -52.39 -88.83 -21.68
N GLY A 73 -51.45 -89.34 -20.87
CA GLY A 73 -50.04 -88.99 -20.94
C GLY A 73 -49.59 -87.96 -19.90
N ALA A 74 -50.51 -87.43 -19.09
CA ALA A 74 -50.23 -86.58 -17.94
C ALA A 74 -51.04 -87.03 -16.70
N GLY A 75 -50.57 -86.74 -15.50
CA GLY A 75 -51.38 -86.92 -14.28
C GLY A 75 -50.73 -87.74 -13.16
N PHE A 76 -51.38 -87.70 -11.99
CA PHE A 76 -50.91 -88.24 -10.72
C PHE A 76 -51.61 -89.54 -10.34
N ALA A 77 -50.81 -90.55 -9.96
CA ALA A 77 -51.26 -91.74 -9.26
C ALA A 77 -50.74 -91.72 -7.82
N PHE A 78 -51.59 -92.08 -6.86
CA PHE A 78 -51.27 -92.00 -5.43
C PHE A 78 -51.27 -93.39 -4.78
N SER A 79 -50.33 -93.61 -3.87
CA SER A 79 -50.26 -94.78 -2.99
C SER A 79 -50.17 -94.32 -1.53
N GLY A 80 -50.93 -94.98 -0.65
CA GLY A 80 -51.17 -94.51 0.72
C GLY A 80 -52.33 -93.50 0.81
N THR A 81 -52.42 -92.80 1.94
CA THR A 81 -53.52 -91.87 2.22
C THR A 81 -53.10 -90.43 1.94
N TRP A 82 -53.65 -89.86 0.87
CA TRP A 82 -53.47 -88.45 0.49
C TRP A 82 -54.73 -87.64 0.81
N ASN A 83 -54.58 -86.60 1.63
CA ASN A 83 -55.65 -85.72 2.05
C ASN A 83 -55.76 -84.54 1.10
N LYS A 84 -56.97 -84.26 0.60
CA LYS A 84 -57.22 -83.11 -0.26
C LYS A 84 -57.40 -81.84 0.55
N GLU A 85 -56.86 -80.75 0.05
CA GLU A 85 -57.11 -79.39 0.52
C GLU A 85 -57.48 -78.50 -0.68
N ASN A 86 -58.40 -77.57 -0.47
CA ASN A 86 -58.78 -76.58 -1.48
C ASN A 86 -58.65 -75.18 -0.88
N GLY A 87 -58.21 -74.22 -1.67
CA GLY A 87 -57.98 -72.86 -1.22
C GLY A 87 -57.37 -72.00 -2.32
N THR A 88 -57.78 -70.74 -2.42
CA THR A 88 -57.35 -69.81 -3.48
C THR A 88 -55.85 -69.49 -3.46
N ASN A 89 -55.17 -69.86 -2.39
CA ASN A 89 -53.73 -69.70 -2.21
C ASN A 89 -52.92 -70.81 -2.88
N PHE A 90 -53.52 -71.96 -3.17
CA PHE A 90 -52.88 -73.05 -3.90
C PHE A 90 -52.93 -72.82 -5.41
N ILE A 91 -51.96 -73.38 -6.14
CA ILE A 91 -51.98 -73.39 -7.61
C ILE A 91 -53.28 -74.06 -8.08
N ASN A 92 -54.01 -73.40 -8.97
CA ASN A 92 -55.34 -73.82 -9.46
C ASN A 92 -56.39 -74.12 -8.36
N GLY A 93 -56.11 -73.76 -7.10
CA GLY A 93 -57.02 -73.93 -5.98
C GLY A 93 -56.95 -75.27 -5.26
N THR A 94 -56.05 -76.18 -5.64
CA THR A 94 -55.99 -77.58 -5.18
C THR A 94 -54.63 -77.92 -4.56
N ASN A 95 -54.65 -78.73 -3.50
CA ASN A 95 -53.46 -79.29 -2.84
C ASN A 95 -53.76 -80.70 -2.34
N ARG A 96 -52.75 -81.57 -2.29
CA ARG A 96 -52.82 -82.81 -1.52
C ARG A 96 -51.61 -82.97 -0.63
N TYR A 97 -51.84 -83.37 0.61
CA TYR A 97 -50.76 -83.72 1.53
C TYR A 97 -50.89 -85.16 2.04
N ALA A 98 -49.74 -85.78 2.30
CA ALA A 98 -49.66 -87.10 2.90
C ALA A 98 -48.50 -87.17 3.90
N TYR A 99 -48.46 -88.26 4.65
CA TYR A 99 -47.43 -88.54 5.66
C TYR A 99 -46.51 -89.68 5.19
N THR A 100 -45.43 -89.89 5.93
CA THR A 100 -44.41 -90.95 5.71
C THR A 100 -45.00 -92.31 5.41
N GLY A 101 -44.42 -92.99 4.43
CA GLY A 101 -44.92 -94.27 3.90
C GLY A 101 -45.93 -94.11 2.75
N SER A 102 -46.40 -92.89 2.45
CA SER A 102 -47.16 -92.61 1.23
C SER A 102 -46.22 -92.23 0.09
N SER A 103 -46.67 -92.47 -1.15
CA SER A 103 -45.95 -92.08 -2.36
C SER A 103 -46.91 -91.60 -3.44
N LEU A 104 -46.37 -90.88 -4.42
CA LEU A 104 -47.08 -90.56 -5.66
C LEU A 104 -46.21 -90.90 -6.87
N THR A 105 -46.86 -90.99 -8.01
CA THR A 105 -46.24 -91.11 -9.33
C THR A 105 -46.90 -90.11 -10.25
N LEU A 106 -46.11 -89.24 -10.86
CA LEU A 106 -46.51 -88.30 -11.90
C LEU A 106 -46.04 -88.83 -13.24
N THR A 107 -46.97 -89.08 -14.16
CA THR A 107 -46.66 -89.30 -15.57
C THR A 107 -46.73 -87.97 -16.30
N PHE A 108 -45.77 -87.67 -17.17
CA PHE A 108 -45.80 -86.47 -18.00
C PHE A 108 -45.08 -86.71 -19.34
N THR A 109 -45.35 -85.85 -20.32
CA THR A 109 -44.61 -85.78 -21.57
C THR A 109 -43.94 -84.41 -21.68
N GLY A 110 -42.65 -84.39 -21.98
CA GLY A 110 -41.86 -83.17 -22.11
C GLY A 110 -40.38 -83.41 -21.81
N SER A 111 -39.64 -82.33 -21.63
CA SER A 111 -38.17 -82.33 -21.50
C SER A 111 -37.70 -81.78 -20.15
N LYS A 112 -38.63 -81.31 -19.29
CA LYS A 112 -38.33 -80.88 -17.92
C LYS A 112 -39.59 -80.83 -17.09
N VAL A 113 -39.47 -81.13 -15.79
CA VAL A 113 -40.58 -81.02 -14.83
C VAL A 113 -40.17 -80.25 -13.58
N TYR A 114 -41.08 -79.43 -13.08
CA TYR A 114 -41.02 -78.74 -11.81
C TYR A 114 -42.15 -79.26 -10.94
N LEU A 115 -41.88 -79.60 -9.69
CA LEU A 115 -42.90 -80.01 -8.71
C LEU A 115 -43.17 -78.87 -7.76
N LEU A 116 -44.44 -78.49 -7.64
CA LEU A 116 -44.89 -77.34 -6.88
C LEU A 116 -45.71 -77.80 -5.68
N GLY A 117 -45.56 -77.12 -4.55
CA GLY A 117 -46.29 -77.49 -3.35
C GLY A 117 -46.05 -76.58 -2.17
N THR A 118 -46.36 -77.08 -0.97
CA THR A 118 -46.33 -76.30 0.25
C THR A 118 -45.07 -76.60 1.06
N LYS A 119 -44.34 -75.54 1.45
CA LYS A 119 -43.35 -75.60 2.53
C LYS A 119 -44.00 -75.23 3.86
N ASP A 120 -43.74 -75.97 4.93
CA ASP A 120 -44.39 -75.78 6.24
C ASP A 120 -43.51 -76.23 7.42
N PRO A 121 -43.60 -75.62 8.63
CA PRO A 121 -42.88 -76.09 9.83
C PRO A 121 -43.13 -77.55 10.20
N ASN A 122 -44.28 -78.11 9.83
CA ASN A 122 -44.68 -79.48 10.10
C ASN A 122 -44.41 -80.42 8.93
N HIS A 123 -43.84 -79.92 7.83
CA HIS A 123 -43.44 -80.72 6.69
C HIS A 123 -42.01 -81.25 6.84
N GLY A 124 -41.61 -82.17 5.96
CA GLY A 124 -40.30 -82.81 6.01
C GLY A 124 -39.78 -83.25 4.65
N ASN A 125 -38.89 -84.23 4.68
CA ASN A 125 -38.20 -84.76 3.52
C ASN A 125 -39.02 -85.77 2.71
N ALA A 126 -38.75 -85.78 1.40
CA ALA A 126 -39.16 -86.81 0.47
C ALA A 126 -38.01 -87.17 -0.47
N THR A 127 -38.09 -88.35 -1.06
CA THR A 127 -37.16 -88.82 -2.09
C THR A 127 -37.89 -88.85 -3.44
N ILE A 128 -37.32 -88.19 -4.44
CA ILE A 128 -37.82 -88.16 -5.81
C ILE A 128 -36.93 -89.04 -6.68
N THR A 129 -37.51 -89.81 -7.59
CA THR A 129 -36.80 -90.51 -8.67
C THR A 129 -37.50 -90.21 -9.98
N ILE A 130 -36.77 -89.82 -11.01
CA ILE A 130 -37.32 -89.66 -12.37
C ILE A 130 -36.85 -90.85 -13.18
N ASP A 131 -37.80 -91.56 -13.78
CA ASP A 131 -37.61 -92.82 -14.47
C ASP A 131 -36.82 -93.80 -13.58
N ASP A 132 -35.77 -94.44 -14.11
CA ASP A 132 -34.84 -95.30 -13.36
C ASP A 132 -33.56 -94.53 -12.93
N GLY A 133 -33.68 -93.21 -12.76
CA GLY A 133 -32.58 -92.31 -12.39
C GLY A 133 -32.11 -92.44 -10.95
N THR A 134 -31.14 -91.61 -10.57
CA THR A 134 -30.65 -91.58 -9.18
C THR A 134 -31.67 -90.89 -8.28
N PRO A 135 -32.01 -91.47 -7.10
CA PRO A 135 -32.92 -90.82 -6.15
C PRO A 135 -32.36 -89.50 -5.60
N ILE A 136 -33.19 -88.48 -5.53
CA ILE A 136 -32.89 -87.12 -5.05
C ILE A 136 -33.71 -86.83 -3.80
N ASN A 137 -33.07 -86.39 -2.73
CA ASN A 137 -33.77 -86.00 -1.51
C ASN A 137 -34.14 -84.50 -1.57
N ILE A 138 -35.40 -84.20 -1.26
CA ILE A 138 -35.90 -82.83 -1.10
C ILE A 138 -36.33 -82.60 0.33
N ASP A 139 -36.29 -81.34 0.77
CA ASP A 139 -36.81 -80.88 2.06
C ASP A 139 -37.92 -79.86 1.83
N THR A 140 -39.09 -80.14 2.40
CA THR A 140 -40.27 -79.28 2.29
C THR A 140 -40.59 -78.56 3.61
N SER A 141 -39.67 -78.58 4.57
CA SER A 141 -39.81 -77.80 5.81
C SER A 141 -39.47 -76.31 5.61
N ALA A 142 -40.09 -75.45 6.42
CA ALA A 142 -39.80 -74.01 6.48
C ALA A 142 -40.20 -73.43 7.85
N SER A 143 -39.73 -72.23 8.20
CA SER A 143 -40.10 -71.56 9.47
C SER A 143 -41.55 -71.08 9.51
N SER A 144 -42.20 -70.93 8.35
CA SER A 144 -43.61 -70.56 8.20
C SER A 144 -44.20 -71.24 6.97
N ARG A 145 -45.54 -71.39 6.95
CA ARG A 145 -46.24 -72.01 5.82
C ARG A 145 -46.19 -71.10 4.60
N ALA A 146 -45.69 -71.64 3.49
CA ALA A 146 -45.66 -70.99 2.17
C ALA A 146 -46.20 -71.95 1.12
N THR A 147 -47.20 -71.52 0.36
CA THR A 147 -47.88 -72.32 -0.69
C THR A 147 -47.36 -71.96 -2.08
N GLY A 148 -47.59 -72.84 -3.06
CA GLY A 148 -47.12 -72.74 -4.46
C GLY A 148 -45.62 -72.50 -4.59
N GLN A 149 -44.83 -73.20 -3.78
CA GLN A 149 -43.37 -73.15 -3.80
C GLN A 149 -42.82 -74.19 -4.76
N MET A 150 -41.73 -73.88 -5.46
CA MET A 150 -40.98 -74.87 -6.21
C MET A 150 -40.24 -75.80 -5.23
N LEU A 151 -40.71 -77.05 -5.14
CA LEU A 151 -40.14 -78.07 -4.26
C LEU A 151 -39.03 -78.84 -4.95
N PHE A 152 -39.10 -78.98 -6.27
CA PHE A 152 -38.15 -79.72 -7.08
C PHE A 152 -38.16 -79.24 -8.52
N ALA A 153 -37.00 -79.30 -9.17
CA ALA A 153 -36.82 -79.13 -10.60
C ALA A 153 -35.95 -80.29 -11.10
N SER A 154 -36.37 -80.96 -12.18
CA SER A 154 -35.55 -82.01 -12.80
C SER A 154 -34.30 -81.41 -13.47
N ASP A 155 -33.28 -82.23 -13.69
CA ASP A 155 -32.32 -81.97 -14.77
C ASP A 155 -33.04 -81.91 -16.13
N ASP A 156 -32.33 -81.47 -17.17
CA ASP A 156 -32.88 -81.54 -18.53
C ASP A 156 -33.03 -83.00 -18.96
N LEU A 157 -34.23 -83.34 -19.42
CA LEU A 157 -34.60 -84.66 -19.91
C LEU A 157 -34.65 -84.64 -21.45
N THR A 158 -34.54 -85.81 -22.06
CA THR A 158 -34.88 -85.97 -23.47
C THR A 158 -36.35 -85.67 -23.68
N ASP A 159 -36.74 -84.97 -24.74
CA ASP A 159 -38.16 -84.75 -25.02
C ASP A 159 -38.89 -86.09 -25.23
N GLY A 160 -39.87 -86.38 -24.37
CA GLY A 160 -40.56 -87.67 -24.39
C GLY A 160 -41.40 -87.94 -23.15
N LYS A 161 -41.87 -89.18 -23.01
CA LYS A 161 -42.68 -89.60 -21.85
C LYS A 161 -41.77 -89.97 -20.68
N HIS A 162 -42.06 -89.41 -19.52
CA HIS A 162 -41.32 -89.60 -18.27
C HIS A 162 -42.23 -89.93 -17.09
N THR A 163 -41.64 -90.49 -16.04
CA THR A 163 -42.32 -90.80 -14.79
C THR A 163 -41.53 -90.28 -13.59
N LEU A 164 -42.11 -89.38 -12.81
CA LEU A 164 -41.55 -88.93 -11.53
C LEU A 164 -42.23 -89.68 -10.38
N LYS A 165 -41.46 -90.40 -9.57
CA LYS A 165 -41.91 -91.03 -8.32
C LYS A 165 -41.45 -90.22 -7.12
N LEU A 166 -42.35 -89.93 -6.19
CA LEU A 166 -42.03 -89.28 -4.91
C LEU A 166 -42.43 -90.19 -3.74
N GLU A 167 -41.51 -90.42 -2.81
CA GLU A 167 -41.70 -91.18 -1.59
C GLU A 167 -41.47 -90.30 -0.36
N ILE A 168 -42.43 -90.24 0.56
CA ILE A 168 -42.32 -89.42 1.77
C ILE A 168 -41.53 -90.17 2.84
N THR A 169 -40.44 -89.56 3.35
CA THR A 169 -39.46 -90.24 4.20
C THR A 169 -39.45 -89.77 5.67
N SER A 170 -40.09 -88.66 6.03
CA SER A 170 -40.03 -88.13 7.41
C SER A 170 -41.32 -87.55 7.99
N LYS A 171 -41.75 -86.34 7.59
CA LYS A 171 -43.01 -85.70 8.03
C LYS A 171 -43.95 -85.50 6.83
N ALA A 172 -45.00 -84.69 6.99
CA ALA A 172 -45.94 -84.43 5.92
C ALA A 172 -45.26 -83.75 4.70
N VAL A 173 -45.79 -83.99 3.52
CA VAL A 173 -45.42 -83.28 2.28
C VAL A 173 -46.72 -82.93 1.55
N GLY A 174 -46.84 -81.66 1.12
CA GLY A 174 -47.99 -81.15 0.37
C GLY A 174 -47.60 -80.77 -1.06
N ILE A 175 -48.32 -81.30 -2.04
CA ILE A 175 -48.10 -81.08 -3.48
C ILE A 175 -49.35 -80.44 -4.10
N GLU A 176 -49.13 -79.44 -4.95
CA GLU A 176 -50.19 -78.63 -5.56
C GLU A 176 -50.30 -78.86 -7.07
N ALA A 177 -49.18 -78.93 -7.78
CA ALA A 177 -49.15 -79.12 -9.22
C ALA A 177 -47.76 -79.57 -9.70
N ALA A 178 -47.66 -79.91 -10.98
CA ALA A 178 -46.40 -79.97 -11.69
C ALA A 178 -46.43 -79.09 -12.93
N TYR A 179 -45.34 -78.37 -13.18
CA TYR A 179 -45.15 -77.59 -14.42
C TYR A 179 -44.18 -78.32 -15.33
N VAL A 180 -44.54 -78.48 -16.60
CA VAL A 180 -43.78 -79.28 -17.56
C VAL A 180 -43.43 -78.44 -18.78
N ILE A 181 -42.18 -78.52 -19.21
CA ILE A 181 -41.74 -77.98 -20.50
C ILE A 181 -42.05 -79.06 -21.55
N ASN A 182 -43.12 -78.86 -22.32
CA ASN A 182 -43.58 -79.79 -23.35
C ASN A 182 -43.68 -79.09 -24.71
N ASN A 183 -42.54 -78.65 -25.23
CA ASN A 183 -42.45 -77.86 -26.46
C ASN A 183 -41.53 -78.47 -27.53
N GLY A 184 -41.47 -79.81 -27.60
CA GLY A 184 -40.66 -80.54 -28.58
C GLY A 184 -39.14 -80.44 -28.30
N GLY A 185 -38.77 -80.25 -27.04
CA GLY A 185 -37.38 -80.03 -26.61
C GLY A 185 -36.79 -78.68 -27.02
N LYS A 186 -37.60 -77.68 -27.41
CA LYS A 186 -37.12 -76.32 -27.67
C LYS A 186 -36.67 -75.62 -26.38
N GLY A 187 -37.22 -76.00 -25.23
CA GLY A 187 -36.82 -75.46 -23.94
C GLY A 187 -37.34 -74.06 -23.63
N MET A 188 -36.85 -73.52 -22.53
CA MET A 188 -37.26 -72.26 -21.91
C MET A 188 -36.02 -71.41 -21.65
N ILE A 189 -36.08 -70.10 -21.90
CA ILE A 189 -34.97 -69.18 -21.60
C ILE A 189 -35.32 -68.22 -20.45
N GLY A 190 -34.33 -67.87 -19.63
CA GLY A 190 -34.48 -66.84 -18.60
C GLY A 190 -33.14 -66.20 -18.25
N LEU A 191 -33.19 -65.05 -17.59
CA LEU A 191 -32.04 -64.37 -17.00
C LEU A 191 -31.51 -65.19 -15.81
N GLU A 192 -30.20 -65.25 -15.66
CA GLU A 192 -29.55 -65.99 -14.57
C GLU A 192 -29.91 -65.41 -13.18
N ALA A 193 -30.08 -64.09 -13.09
CA ALA A 193 -30.50 -63.40 -11.88
C ALA A 193 -31.67 -62.45 -12.17
N SER A 194 -32.52 -62.23 -11.17
CA SER A 194 -33.62 -61.26 -11.21
C SER A 194 -33.21 -59.84 -10.83
N GLU A 195 -31.97 -59.65 -10.36
CA GLU A 195 -31.44 -58.35 -9.91
C GLU A 195 -29.95 -58.23 -10.22
N TYR A 196 -29.53 -57.05 -10.66
CA TYR A 196 -28.13 -56.68 -10.86
C TYR A 196 -27.88 -55.27 -10.32
N ILE A 197 -26.63 -54.98 -9.99
CA ILE A 197 -26.19 -53.65 -9.56
C ILE A 197 -25.10 -53.20 -10.52
N MET A 198 -25.25 -52.00 -11.07
CA MET A 198 -24.32 -51.35 -11.99
C MET A 198 -23.97 -49.97 -11.45
N ASN A 199 -22.74 -49.51 -11.70
CA ASN A 199 -22.40 -48.12 -11.57
C ASN A 199 -22.94 -47.35 -12.79
N GLU A 200 -22.89 -46.02 -12.71
CA GLU A 200 -23.05 -45.19 -13.89
C GLU A 200 -21.92 -45.39 -14.90
N ASP A 201 -22.21 -45.16 -16.18
CA ASP A 201 -21.26 -45.34 -17.30
C ASP A 201 -20.63 -46.75 -17.35
N GLU A 202 -21.43 -47.76 -16.99
CA GLU A 202 -21.03 -49.16 -16.98
C GLU A 202 -21.72 -49.96 -18.08
N ARG A 203 -20.98 -50.90 -18.67
CA ARG A 203 -21.50 -51.93 -19.57
C ARG A 203 -21.33 -53.30 -18.94
N MET A 204 -22.44 -53.99 -18.71
CA MET A 204 -22.49 -55.34 -18.13
C MET A 204 -23.08 -56.33 -19.12
N ASN A 205 -22.51 -57.54 -19.20
CA ASN A 205 -23.09 -58.64 -19.99
C ASN A 205 -23.91 -59.54 -19.06
N VAL A 206 -25.24 -59.47 -19.15
CA VAL A 206 -26.13 -60.36 -18.39
C VAL A 206 -26.22 -61.72 -19.07
N LYS A 207 -26.33 -62.77 -18.27
CA LYS A 207 -26.38 -64.15 -18.76
C LYS A 207 -27.83 -64.62 -18.92
N ILE A 208 -28.12 -65.22 -20.07
CA ILE A 208 -29.40 -65.86 -20.40
C ILE A 208 -29.15 -67.36 -20.49
N VAL A 209 -29.97 -68.14 -19.78
CA VAL A 209 -29.85 -69.60 -19.66
C VAL A 209 -31.06 -70.28 -20.29
N ARG A 210 -30.81 -71.29 -21.12
CA ARG A 210 -31.80 -72.18 -21.75
C ARG A 210 -31.86 -73.51 -21.01
N VAL A 211 -33.05 -73.92 -20.59
CA VAL A 211 -33.31 -75.17 -19.84
C VAL A 211 -34.43 -75.98 -20.48
N GLY A 212 -34.48 -77.28 -20.21
CA GLY A 212 -35.54 -78.16 -20.72
C GLY A 212 -35.47 -78.38 -22.22
N GLY A 213 -34.26 -78.41 -22.78
CA GLY A 213 -34.05 -78.76 -24.18
C GLY A 213 -33.33 -77.68 -24.99
N THR A 214 -32.67 -78.13 -26.05
CA THR A 214 -31.82 -77.32 -26.94
C THR A 214 -32.13 -77.55 -28.41
N ASN A 215 -33.28 -78.16 -28.73
CA ASN A 215 -33.62 -78.52 -30.09
C ASN A 215 -33.98 -77.27 -30.90
N GLY A 216 -33.33 -77.11 -32.04
CA GLY A 216 -33.53 -76.01 -32.97
C GLY A 216 -33.03 -74.65 -32.47
N THR A 217 -32.90 -73.75 -33.44
CA THR A 217 -32.60 -72.34 -33.20
C THR A 217 -33.82 -71.65 -32.59
N ILE A 218 -33.61 -70.94 -31.49
CA ILE A 218 -34.62 -70.11 -30.84
C ILE A 218 -34.17 -68.65 -30.80
N SER A 219 -35.13 -67.74 -30.74
CA SER A 219 -34.84 -66.31 -30.61
C SER A 219 -35.78 -65.59 -29.67
N ALA A 220 -35.28 -64.54 -29.02
CA ALA A 220 -36.05 -63.57 -28.25
C ALA A 220 -35.36 -62.20 -28.34
N LYS A 221 -35.92 -61.18 -27.70
CA LYS A 221 -35.26 -59.87 -27.51
C LYS A 221 -35.03 -59.63 -26.04
N LEU A 222 -33.95 -58.96 -25.68
CA LEU A 222 -33.76 -58.35 -24.37
C LEU A 222 -33.90 -56.84 -24.54
N GLN A 223 -34.91 -56.25 -23.91
CA GLN A 223 -35.19 -54.83 -23.99
C GLN A 223 -35.16 -54.16 -22.61
N PRO A 224 -34.61 -52.94 -22.49
CA PRO A 224 -34.65 -52.18 -21.26
C PRO A 224 -35.98 -51.42 -21.16
N ASN A 225 -36.57 -51.42 -19.96
CA ASN A 225 -37.82 -50.74 -19.62
C ASN A 225 -37.57 -49.76 -18.47
N PRO A 226 -38.03 -48.50 -18.57
CA PRO A 226 -37.88 -47.51 -17.51
C PRO A 226 -38.48 -47.97 -16.16
N GLY A 227 -37.81 -47.61 -15.07
CA GLY A 227 -38.27 -47.79 -13.69
C GLY A 227 -38.30 -46.45 -12.94
N THR A 228 -37.59 -46.35 -11.82
CA THR A 228 -37.32 -45.07 -11.15
C THR A 228 -36.18 -44.27 -11.81
N ALA A 229 -35.36 -44.94 -12.63
CA ALA A 229 -34.34 -44.31 -13.46
C ALA A 229 -34.97 -43.45 -14.56
N ILE A 230 -34.43 -42.25 -14.76
CA ILE A 230 -34.80 -41.38 -15.86
C ILE A 230 -34.24 -41.96 -17.16
N GLN A 231 -34.89 -41.65 -18.29
CA GLN A 231 -34.50 -42.13 -19.61
C GLN A 231 -33.02 -41.84 -19.97
N ASP A 232 -32.42 -40.82 -19.36
CA ASP A 232 -31.04 -40.44 -19.58
C ASP A 232 -30.03 -41.25 -18.76
N ASP A 233 -30.46 -42.01 -17.75
CA ASP A 233 -29.57 -42.76 -16.83
C ASP A 233 -29.12 -44.12 -17.43
N PHE A 234 -29.75 -44.59 -18.52
CA PHE A 234 -29.43 -45.87 -19.16
C PHE A 234 -29.69 -45.85 -20.67
N ASN A 235 -29.18 -46.84 -21.39
CA ASN A 235 -29.38 -46.93 -22.83
C ASN A 235 -30.76 -47.54 -23.16
N THR A 236 -31.79 -46.70 -23.28
CA THR A 236 -33.16 -47.15 -23.56
C THR A 236 -33.35 -47.76 -24.96
N GLU A 237 -32.37 -47.61 -25.84
CA GLU A 237 -32.43 -48.09 -27.23
C GLU A 237 -31.65 -49.40 -27.44
N LEU A 238 -30.95 -49.90 -26.42
CA LEU A 238 -30.16 -51.12 -26.50
C LEU A 238 -31.05 -52.38 -26.44
N ILE A 239 -31.74 -52.66 -27.55
CA ILE A 239 -32.55 -53.87 -27.71
C ILE A 239 -31.68 -54.96 -28.34
N SER A 240 -31.33 -55.99 -27.56
CA SER A 240 -30.48 -57.08 -28.01
C SER A 240 -31.31 -58.22 -28.59
N ASN A 241 -31.05 -58.64 -29.83
CA ASN A 241 -31.60 -59.87 -30.38
C ASN A 241 -30.84 -61.07 -29.81
N ILE A 242 -31.54 -61.88 -29.03
CA ILE A 242 -31.01 -63.11 -28.44
C ILE A 242 -31.28 -64.24 -29.42
N VAL A 243 -30.22 -64.85 -29.96
CA VAL A 243 -30.33 -66.03 -30.84
C VAL A 243 -29.49 -67.14 -30.23
N MET A 244 -30.13 -68.28 -29.95
CA MET A 244 -29.45 -69.48 -29.45
C MET A 244 -29.65 -70.59 -30.48
N GLU A 245 -28.55 -71.00 -31.12
CA GLU A 245 -28.55 -72.09 -32.08
C GLU A 245 -28.83 -73.44 -31.42
N ASP A 246 -29.07 -74.46 -32.26
CA ASP A 246 -29.24 -75.84 -31.80
C ASP A 246 -28.07 -76.28 -30.89
N GLY A 247 -28.41 -76.86 -29.73
CA GLY A 247 -27.43 -77.28 -28.72
C GLY A 247 -26.91 -76.19 -27.77
N VAL A 248 -27.21 -74.91 -28.00
CA VAL A 248 -26.71 -73.81 -27.15
C VAL A 248 -27.55 -73.65 -25.88
N LYS A 249 -26.88 -73.70 -24.71
CA LYS A 249 -27.51 -73.60 -23.38
C LYS A 249 -27.41 -72.23 -22.70
N GLU A 250 -26.47 -71.40 -23.11
CA GLU A 250 -26.28 -70.07 -22.51
C GLU A 250 -25.74 -69.07 -23.54
N VAL A 251 -26.15 -67.81 -23.39
CA VAL A 251 -25.63 -66.66 -24.14
C VAL A 251 -25.58 -65.46 -23.20
N THR A 252 -24.90 -64.39 -23.63
CA THR A 252 -24.88 -63.13 -22.88
C THR A 252 -25.39 -61.99 -23.75
N ALA A 253 -25.95 -60.97 -23.10
CA ALA A 253 -26.43 -59.76 -23.75
C ALA A 253 -25.96 -58.51 -22.99
N PRO A 254 -25.57 -57.44 -23.69
CA PRO A 254 -25.11 -56.23 -23.05
C PRO A 254 -26.27 -55.43 -22.47
N VAL A 255 -26.00 -54.80 -21.34
CA VAL A 255 -26.81 -53.78 -20.66
C VAL A 255 -25.88 -52.61 -20.39
N GLU A 256 -26.35 -51.38 -20.62
CA GLU A 256 -25.54 -50.17 -20.52
C GLU A 256 -26.26 -49.11 -19.68
N THR A 257 -25.58 -48.62 -18.64
CA THR A 257 -25.94 -47.40 -17.91
C THR A 257 -25.24 -46.19 -18.54
N ARG A 258 -25.73 -44.99 -18.23
CA ARG A 258 -25.16 -43.72 -18.69
C ARG A 258 -24.73 -42.90 -17.49
N ARG A 259 -23.82 -41.96 -17.72
CA ARG A 259 -23.37 -41.02 -16.69
C ARG A 259 -24.47 -40.02 -16.36
N ASN A 260 -24.79 -39.84 -15.07
CA ASN A 260 -25.62 -38.75 -14.59
C ASN A 260 -24.85 -37.96 -13.53
N THR A 261 -24.54 -36.70 -13.82
CA THR A 261 -23.71 -35.88 -12.92
C THR A 261 -24.49 -35.24 -11.77
N ASN A 262 -25.75 -35.63 -11.55
CA ASN A 262 -26.60 -35.06 -10.50
C ASN A 262 -26.72 -36.05 -9.33
N ALA A 263 -26.49 -35.56 -8.10
CA ALA A 263 -26.73 -36.33 -6.88
C ALA A 263 -28.24 -36.60 -6.71
N THR A 264 -28.69 -37.75 -7.17
CA THR A 264 -30.11 -38.12 -7.23
C THR A 264 -30.45 -39.37 -6.44
N GLY A 265 -29.43 -40.01 -5.83
CA GLY A 265 -29.52 -41.30 -5.18
C GLY A 265 -29.61 -42.45 -6.18
N ASP A 266 -29.52 -43.67 -5.66
CA ASP A 266 -29.62 -44.88 -6.49
C ASP A 266 -30.96 -44.94 -7.24
N ARG A 267 -30.91 -45.33 -8.51
CA ARG A 267 -32.07 -45.43 -9.41
C ARG A 267 -32.17 -46.80 -10.03
N MET A 268 -33.34 -47.17 -10.55
CA MET A 268 -33.58 -48.52 -11.08
C MET A 268 -34.29 -48.48 -12.43
N PHE A 269 -33.83 -49.29 -13.37
CA PHE A 269 -34.58 -49.69 -14.56
C PHE A 269 -34.64 -51.22 -14.63
N SER A 270 -35.45 -51.76 -15.53
CA SER A 270 -35.53 -53.22 -15.70
C SER A 270 -35.15 -53.64 -17.10
N ILE A 271 -34.71 -54.88 -17.27
CA ILE A 271 -34.52 -55.55 -18.54
C ILE A 271 -35.49 -56.71 -18.63
N GLU A 272 -36.08 -56.95 -19.81
CA GLU A 272 -37.12 -57.95 -20.00
C GLU A 272 -36.88 -58.71 -21.31
N LEU A 273 -37.03 -60.04 -21.24
CA LEU A 273 -37.07 -60.90 -22.40
C LEU A 273 -38.46 -60.79 -23.06
N THR A 274 -38.50 -60.54 -24.37
CA THR A 274 -39.73 -60.41 -25.14
C THR A 274 -39.63 -61.05 -26.53
N ASP A 275 -40.73 -61.03 -27.28
CA ASP A 275 -40.80 -61.53 -28.66
C ASP A 275 -40.21 -62.93 -28.87
N PRO A 276 -40.63 -63.96 -28.09
CA PRO A 276 -40.10 -65.30 -28.25
C PRO A 276 -40.48 -65.90 -29.62
N SER A 277 -39.56 -66.65 -30.23
CA SER A 277 -39.83 -67.47 -31.41
C SER A 277 -40.91 -68.51 -31.12
N THR A 278 -41.58 -69.03 -32.17
CA THR A 278 -42.67 -70.00 -32.02
C THR A 278 -42.30 -71.18 -31.09
N ASP A 279 -43.16 -71.42 -30.11
CA ASP A 279 -43.06 -72.45 -29.05
C ASP A 279 -41.85 -72.31 -28.09
N LEU A 280 -41.09 -71.22 -28.14
CA LEU A 280 -40.12 -70.89 -27.08
C LEU A 280 -40.87 -70.34 -25.85
N ILE A 281 -40.49 -70.82 -24.67
CA ILE A 281 -41.02 -70.36 -23.39
C ILE A 281 -40.06 -69.31 -22.80
N LEU A 282 -40.57 -68.17 -22.38
CA LEU A 282 -39.85 -67.25 -21.50
C LEU A 282 -40.07 -67.70 -20.06
N GLY A 283 -39.00 -67.94 -19.32
CA GLY A 283 -39.05 -68.67 -18.06
C GLY A 283 -39.35 -67.84 -16.83
N PHE A 284 -39.21 -68.46 -15.66
CA PHE A 284 -39.54 -67.85 -14.36
C PHE A 284 -38.81 -66.53 -14.06
N ASN A 285 -37.65 -66.29 -14.70
CA ASN A 285 -36.86 -65.07 -14.60
C ASN A 285 -36.75 -64.41 -15.99
N ASP A 286 -37.85 -63.96 -16.57
CA ASP A 286 -37.86 -63.25 -17.86
C ASP A 286 -37.55 -61.75 -17.71
N LYS A 287 -37.59 -61.21 -16.49
CA LYS A 287 -37.29 -59.82 -16.15
C LYS A 287 -36.24 -59.73 -15.04
N ALA A 288 -35.35 -58.74 -15.11
CA ALA A 288 -34.45 -58.38 -14.02
C ALA A 288 -34.42 -56.88 -13.76
N ASN A 289 -34.27 -56.48 -12.50
CA ASN A 289 -34.04 -55.09 -12.11
C ASN A 289 -32.55 -54.77 -12.12
N ILE A 290 -32.19 -53.59 -12.63
CA ILE A 290 -30.83 -53.05 -12.64
C ILE A 290 -30.82 -51.80 -11.76
N THR A 291 -30.13 -51.87 -10.63
CA THR A 291 -29.91 -50.71 -9.75
C THR A 291 -28.64 -49.98 -10.19
N ILE A 292 -28.78 -48.72 -10.57
CA ILE A 292 -27.70 -47.79 -10.92
C ILE A 292 -27.26 -47.08 -9.64
N ARG A 293 -25.99 -47.23 -9.28
CA ARG A 293 -25.38 -46.56 -8.13
C ARG A 293 -25.03 -45.11 -8.46
N ASP A 294 -25.51 -44.19 -7.66
CA ASP A 294 -25.17 -42.77 -7.77
C ASP A 294 -23.84 -42.47 -7.06
N THR A 295 -22.79 -42.20 -7.84
CA THR A 295 -21.46 -41.92 -7.28
C THR A 295 -21.38 -40.56 -6.60
N GLU A 296 -22.14 -39.58 -7.07
CA GLU A 296 -22.13 -38.18 -6.63
C GLU A 296 -22.59 -38.10 -5.17
N THR A 297 -23.68 -38.82 -4.84
CA THR A 297 -24.21 -38.87 -3.47
C THR A 297 -23.20 -39.46 -2.48
N SER A 298 -22.41 -40.45 -2.89
CA SER A 298 -21.40 -41.06 -2.01
C SER A 298 -20.25 -40.10 -1.69
N PHE A 299 -19.71 -39.42 -2.70
CA PHE A 299 -18.61 -38.46 -2.49
C PHE A 299 -19.09 -37.22 -1.73
N LEU A 300 -20.32 -36.76 -1.97
CA LEU A 300 -20.88 -35.63 -1.23
C LEU A 300 -21.06 -35.98 0.26
N LYS A 301 -21.42 -37.22 0.58
CA LYS A 301 -21.46 -37.70 1.96
C LYS A 301 -20.08 -37.69 2.61
N GLU A 302 -19.06 -38.18 1.91
CA GLU A 302 -17.67 -38.18 2.37
C GLU A 302 -17.16 -36.75 2.65
N LEU A 303 -17.41 -35.81 1.73
CA LEU A 303 -17.05 -34.40 1.91
C LEU A 303 -17.72 -33.79 3.14
N ASN A 304 -19.02 -34.04 3.34
CA ASN A 304 -19.75 -33.54 4.51
C ASN A 304 -19.25 -34.15 5.83
N GLU A 305 -18.90 -35.44 5.84
CA GLU A 305 -18.30 -36.08 7.02
C GLU A 305 -16.91 -35.50 7.32
N LEU A 306 -16.11 -35.21 6.30
CA LEU A 306 -14.80 -34.55 6.45
C LEU A 306 -14.94 -33.14 7.01
N ILE A 307 -15.81 -32.30 6.42
CA ILE A 307 -16.10 -30.93 6.91
C ILE A 307 -16.45 -30.96 8.39
N LYS A 308 -17.41 -31.81 8.78
CA LYS A 308 -17.84 -31.96 10.17
C LYS A 308 -16.72 -32.40 11.12
N SER A 309 -15.81 -33.24 10.62
CA SER A 309 -14.67 -33.71 11.41
C SER A 309 -13.61 -32.64 11.67
N VAL A 310 -13.64 -31.50 10.98
CA VAL A 310 -12.61 -30.45 11.09
C VAL A 310 -13.16 -29.06 11.42
N GLU A 311 -14.46 -28.82 11.29
CA GLU A 311 -15.09 -27.50 11.52
C GLU A 311 -14.94 -26.94 12.94
N HIS A 312 -14.60 -27.80 13.92
CA HIS A 312 -14.42 -27.42 15.32
C HIS A 312 -12.98 -26.97 15.65
N LYS A 313 -12.05 -27.10 14.71
CA LYS A 313 -10.65 -26.66 14.89
C LYS A 313 -10.61 -25.15 15.07
N GLN A 314 -9.67 -24.66 15.88
CA GLN A 314 -9.48 -23.22 16.12
C GLN A 314 -8.07 -22.79 15.75
N LYS A 315 -7.93 -21.55 15.26
CA LYS A 315 -6.66 -21.00 14.78
C LYS A 315 -5.54 -21.10 15.82
N ASP A 316 -5.87 -20.77 17.06
CA ASP A 316 -4.91 -20.67 18.16
C ASP A 316 -4.29 -22.02 18.54
N TRP A 317 -4.88 -23.14 18.10
CA TRP A 317 -4.34 -24.49 18.29
C TRP A 317 -3.20 -24.85 17.33
N TYR A 318 -2.89 -23.99 16.36
CA TYR A 318 -1.92 -24.27 15.32
C TYR A 318 -0.90 -23.14 15.17
N ILE A 319 0.34 -23.51 14.84
CA ILE A 319 1.46 -22.56 14.64
C ILE A 319 1.68 -22.22 13.17
N SER A 320 1.19 -23.06 12.25
CA SER A 320 1.24 -22.83 10.80
C SER A 320 0.22 -23.68 10.06
N GLY A 321 -0.05 -23.33 8.79
CA GLY A 321 -0.97 -24.06 7.91
C GLY A 321 -2.43 -23.66 8.02
N TRP A 322 -2.77 -22.73 8.93
CA TRP A 322 -4.16 -22.33 9.18
C TRP A 322 -4.82 -21.64 7.98
N GLU A 323 -4.13 -20.72 7.29
CA GLU A 323 -4.71 -20.01 6.15
C GLU A 323 -5.07 -20.96 4.99
N ASP A 324 -4.19 -21.93 4.70
CA ASP A 324 -4.45 -22.97 3.70
C ASP A 324 -5.63 -23.85 4.12
N PHE A 325 -5.73 -24.19 5.40
CA PHE A 325 -6.86 -24.95 5.97
C PHE A 325 -8.18 -24.19 5.89
N GLU A 326 -8.21 -22.93 6.31
CA GLU A 326 -9.40 -22.08 6.29
C GLU A 326 -9.92 -21.91 4.85
N GLN A 327 -9.01 -21.68 3.89
CA GLN A 327 -9.36 -21.58 2.48
C GLN A 327 -9.92 -22.90 1.93
N ALA A 328 -9.28 -24.03 2.23
CA ALA A 328 -9.72 -25.34 1.76
C ALA A 328 -11.08 -25.73 2.38
N LEU A 329 -11.31 -25.41 3.66
CA LEU A 329 -12.57 -25.63 4.35
C LEU A 329 -13.70 -24.78 3.76
N ALA A 330 -13.44 -23.51 3.47
CA ALA A 330 -14.42 -22.63 2.81
C ALA A 330 -14.81 -23.17 1.43
N TYR A 331 -13.83 -23.59 0.62
CA TYR A 331 -14.09 -24.20 -0.69
C TYR A 331 -14.88 -25.51 -0.57
N ALA A 332 -14.56 -26.35 0.42
CA ALA A 332 -15.30 -27.57 0.71
C ALA A 332 -16.77 -27.31 1.06
N ILE A 333 -17.03 -26.34 1.94
CA ILE A 333 -18.39 -25.93 2.33
C ILE A 333 -19.17 -25.37 1.14
N GLU A 334 -18.56 -24.53 0.31
CA GLU A 334 -19.19 -24.00 -0.90
C GLU A 334 -19.54 -25.13 -1.89
N THR A 335 -18.59 -26.04 -2.11
CA THR A 335 -18.76 -27.22 -2.97
C THR A 335 -19.91 -28.10 -2.47
N ALA A 336 -19.99 -28.35 -1.17
CA ALA A 336 -21.03 -29.16 -0.56
C ALA A 336 -22.44 -28.55 -0.67
N ASN A 337 -22.55 -27.21 -0.74
CA ASN A 337 -23.82 -26.48 -0.84
C ASN A 337 -24.25 -26.18 -2.29
N THR A 338 -23.41 -26.48 -3.28
CA THR A 338 -23.68 -26.19 -4.69
C THR A 338 -24.63 -27.22 -5.32
N GLN A 339 -25.70 -26.77 -5.97
CA GLN A 339 -26.58 -27.66 -6.74
C GLN A 339 -25.89 -28.18 -8.01
N ASN A 340 -26.08 -29.47 -8.31
CA ASN A 340 -25.52 -30.15 -9.49
C ASN A 340 -23.98 -30.05 -9.61
N VAL A 341 -23.28 -30.08 -8.47
CA VAL A 341 -21.81 -30.08 -8.43
C VAL A 341 -21.24 -31.36 -9.05
N SER A 342 -20.13 -31.24 -9.80
CA SER A 342 -19.49 -32.39 -10.44
C SER A 342 -18.65 -33.22 -9.46
N VAL A 343 -18.53 -34.54 -9.71
CA VAL A 343 -17.67 -35.42 -8.89
C VAL A 343 -16.22 -34.95 -8.85
N THR A 344 -15.68 -34.43 -9.96
CA THR A 344 -14.30 -33.90 -9.98
C THR A 344 -14.13 -32.74 -9.01
N GLN A 345 -15.13 -31.86 -8.88
CA GLN A 345 -15.09 -30.76 -7.92
C GLN A 345 -15.19 -31.27 -6.48
N ILE A 346 -16.07 -32.23 -6.21
CA ILE A 346 -16.19 -32.84 -4.87
C ILE A 346 -14.86 -33.52 -4.47
N GLN A 347 -14.28 -34.32 -5.34
CA GLN A 347 -13.01 -35.01 -5.08
C GLN A 347 -11.84 -34.05 -4.89
N GLN A 348 -11.81 -32.94 -5.65
CA GLN A 348 -10.84 -31.89 -5.47
C GLN A 348 -10.99 -31.24 -4.09
N ALA A 349 -12.22 -30.89 -3.68
CA ALA A 349 -12.49 -30.33 -2.36
C ALA A 349 -12.08 -31.28 -1.21
N ILE A 350 -12.37 -32.58 -1.34
CA ILE A 350 -11.93 -33.60 -0.37
C ILE A 350 -10.40 -33.65 -0.31
N THR A 351 -9.72 -33.64 -1.46
CA THR A 351 -8.26 -33.72 -1.55
C THR A 351 -7.59 -32.50 -0.94
N ASP A 352 -8.07 -31.31 -1.30
CA ASP A 352 -7.53 -30.04 -0.82
C ASP A 352 -7.72 -29.89 0.68
N LEU A 353 -8.92 -30.21 1.20
CA LEU A 353 -9.18 -30.15 2.63
C LEU A 353 -8.32 -31.15 3.40
N ASN A 354 -8.18 -32.39 2.93
CA ASN A 354 -7.27 -33.36 3.57
C ASN A 354 -5.81 -32.91 3.56
N ASN A 355 -5.33 -32.37 2.44
CA ASN A 355 -3.96 -31.86 2.33
C ASN A 355 -3.74 -30.70 3.29
N ALA A 356 -4.68 -29.77 3.39
CA ALA A 356 -4.59 -28.63 4.28
C ALA A 356 -4.65 -29.05 5.75
N VAL A 357 -5.51 -30.01 6.12
CA VAL A 357 -5.54 -30.63 7.46
C VAL A 357 -4.20 -31.28 7.81
N ASN A 358 -3.60 -32.02 6.87
CA ASN A 358 -2.27 -32.63 7.07
C ASN A 358 -1.13 -31.60 7.12
N GLY A 359 -1.35 -30.40 6.58
CA GLY A 359 -0.42 -29.28 6.62
C GLY A 359 -0.48 -28.45 7.90
N LEU A 360 -1.52 -28.64 8.72
CA LEU A 360 -1.63 -28.00 10.02
C LEU A 360 -0.52 -28.50 10.95
N VAL A 361 0.14 -27.56 11.63
CA VAL A 361 1.15 -27.86 12.64
C VAL A 361 0.60 -27.49 14.00
N GLU A 362 0.31 -28.50 14.84
CA GLU A 362 -0.28 -28.32 16.17
C GLU A 362 0.66 -27.54 17.09
N ARG A 363 0.08 -26.65 17.90
CA ARG A 363 0.77 -25.95 18.97
C ARG A 363 0.95 -26.92 20.14
N GLU A 364 2.19 -27.09 20.59
CA GLU A 364 2.47 -27.85 21.81
C GLU A 364 2.55 -26.95 23.04
N LYS A 365 3.00 -25.70 22.85
CA LYS A 365 3.16 -24.68 23.90
C LYS A 365 3.28 -23.28 23.31
N TYR A 366 3.07 -22.25 24.12
CA TYR A 366 3.49 -20.87 23.79
C TYR A 366 5.01 -20.74 23.97
N ALA A 367 5.77 -21.02 22.91
CA ALA A 367 7.22 -20.84 22.92
C ALA A 367 7.59 -19.36 22.92
N LYS A 368 8.87 -19.02 23.10
CA LYS A 368 9.29 -17.61 23.00
C LYS A 368 9.15 -17.11 21.55
N GLU A 369 9.41 -17.99 20.59
CA GLU A 369 9.32 -17.71 19.16
C GLU A 369 7.88 -17.71 18.63
N ASP A 370 6.93 -18.18 19.44
CA ASP A 370 5.50 -18.25 19.14
C ASP A 370 4.68 -18.08 20.44
N PRO A 371 4.73 -16.87 21.03
CA PRO A 371 4.07 -16.58 22.30
C PRO A 371 2.56 -16.40 22.11
N PHE A 372 1.81 -16.40 23.22
CA PHE A 372 0.41 -15.99 23.18
C PHE A 372 0.32 -14.50 22.82
N ILE A 373 -0.46 -14.16 21.80
CA ILE A 373 -0.63 -12.77 21.36
C ILE A 373 -1.90 -12.21 21.98
N PHE A 374 -1.76 -11.17 22.79
CA PHE A 374 -2.93 -10.44 23.32
C PHE A 374 -3.70 -9.72 22.21
N PRO A 375 -5.03 -9.55 22.37
CA PRO A 375 -5.84 -8.84 21.39
C PRO A 375 -5.36 -7.39 21.20
N LYS A 376 -5.42 -6.92 19.95
CA LYS A 376 -4.81 -5.64 19.54
C LYS A 376 -5.77 -4.46 19.56
N GLN A 377 -7.07 -4.72 19.43
CA GLN A 377 -8.10 -3.68 19.39
C GLN A 377 -9.12 -3.88 20.48
N ILE A 378 -9.71 -2.78 20.97
CA ILE A 378 -10.78 -2.83 21.96
C ILE A 378 -11.95 -3.65 21.41
N GLY A 379 -12.38 -4.67 22.18
CA GLY A 379 -13.41 -5.63 21.81
C GLY A 379 -12.90 -6.88 21.08
N ASP A 380 -11.63 -6.93 20.65
CA ASP A 380 -11.03 -8.17 20.15
C ASP A 380 -10.87 -9.17 21.28
N VAL A 381 -11.07 -10.45 20.96
CA VAL A 381 -10.90 -11.58 21.87
C VAL A 381 -9.84 -12.53 21.33
N SER A 382 -8.95 -13.02 22.18
CA SER A 382 -7.98 -14.08 21.86
C SER A 382 -8.07 -15.21 22.89
N SER A 383 -7.91 -16.46 22.44
CA SER A 383 -8.05 -17.64 23.29
C SER A 383 -6.69 -18.19 23.68
N LEU A 384 -6.45 -18.34 24.98
CA LEU A 384 -5.27 -19.00 25.54
C LEU A 384 -5.68 -20.36 26.09
N GLU A 385 -5.33 -21.44 25.39
CA GLU A 385 -5.46 -22.81 25.92
C GLU A 385 -4.44 -23.09 27.02
N ALA A 386 -4.91 -23.57 28.19
CA ALA A 386 -4.06 -23.73 29.36
C ALA A 386 -3.02 -24.85 29.18
N GLU A 387 -3.34 -25.90 28.43
CA GLU A 387 -2.42 -27.00 28.17
C GLU A 387 -1.20 -26.60 27.34
N PHE A 388 -1.24 -25.46 26.64
CA PHE A 388 -0.11 -24.93 25.90
C PHE A 388 0.85 -24.10 26.78
N ALA A 389 0.86 -24.35 28.09
CA ALA A 389 1.81 -23.75 29.01
C ALA A 389 3.26 -23.87 28.50
N SER A 390 3.99 -22.77 28.52
CA SER A 390 5.41 -22.68 28.16
C SER A 390 6.29 -23.51 29.07
N GLU A 391 5.94 -23.55 30.36
CA GLU A 391 6.60 -24.30 31.41
C GLU A 391 5.57 -24.65 32.50
N ILE A 392 5.61 -25.89 32.99
CA ILE A 392 4.87 -26.34 34.17
C ILE A 392 5.89 -26.85 35.19
N VAL A 393 5.87 -26.30 36.40
CA VAL A 393 6.67 -26.72 37.53
C VAL A 393 5.75 -27.29 38.59
N ASN A 394 5.86 -28.60 38.85
CA ASN A 394 5.10 -29.29 39.89
C ASN A 394 5.97 -29.49 41.15
N ASP A 395 5.50 -29.03 42.30
CA ASP A 395 6.04 -29.36 43.62
C ASP A 395 5.29 -30.58 44.21
N PRO A 396 5.88 -31.79 44.14
CA PRO A 396 5.19 -33.00 44.57
C PRO A 396 4.92 -33.08 46.07
N SER A 397 5.42 -32.13 46.87
CA SER A 397 5.29 -32.17 48.33
C SER A 397 3.86 -31.94 48.82
N ASN A 398 2.97 -31.38 47.99
CA ASN A 398 1.60 -31.05 48.39
C ASN A 398 0.48 -31.48 47.40
N ASP A 399 0.82 -32.17 46.30
CA ASP A 399 -0.12 -32.71 45.29
C ASP A 399 -1.39 -33.31 45.88
N ASN A 400 -1.27 -34.08 46.98
CA ASN A 400 -2.39 -34.76 47.64
C ASN A 400 -3.32 -35.53 46.66
N GLY A 401 -2.73 -36.10 45.60
CA GLY A 401 -3.43 -36.83 44.53
C GLY A 401 -3.84 -35.99 43.32
N TRP A 402 -3.47 -34.71 43.28
CA TRP A 402 -3.80 -33.76 42.21
C TRP A 402 -2.53 -32.98 41.80
N PRO A 403 -1.66 -33.57 40.97
CA PRO A 403 -0.45 -32.91 40.52
C PRO A 403 -0.76 -31.83 39.47
N CYS A 404 0.04 -30.77 39.41
CA CYS A 404 0.03 -29.78 38.35
C CYS A 404 0.64 -30.35 37.07
N ILE A 405 -0.22 -30.94 36.23
CA ILE A 405 0.12 -31.52 34.93
C ILE A 405 -0.98 -31.24 33.91
N VAL A 406 -0.66 -31.45 32.64
CA VAL A 406 -1.67 -31.50 31.58
C VAL A 406 -2.37 -32.86 31.59
N THR A 407 -3.69 -32.86 31.66
CA THR A 407 -4.55 -34.05 31.72
C THR A 407 -5.59 -34.02 30.60
N GLU A 408 -5.94 -35.18 30.05
CA GLU A 408 -7.01 -35.30 29.04
C GLU A 408 -8.41 -35.22 29.67
N GLY A 409 -9.32 -34.53 28.99
CA GLY A 409 -10.72 -34.44 29.39
C GLY A 409 -11.59 -34.01 28.22
N SER A 410 -12.61 -34.81 27.89
CA SER A 410 -13.56 -34.50 26.80
C SER A 410 -14.42 -33.26 27.04
N TRP A 411 -14.32 -32.66 28.23
CA TRP A 411 -14.99 -31.42 28.60
C TRP A 411 -14.14 -30.18 28.27
N ALA A 412 -12.84 -30.35 28.09
CA ALA A 412 -11.90 -29.27 27.82
C ALA A 412 -11.93 -28.93 26.32
N SER A 413 -11.67 -27.66 25.99
CA SER A 413 -12.01 -27.10 24.69
C SER A 413 -11.17 -27.69 23.55
N ASN A 414 -9.93 -28.06 23.83
CA ASN A 414 -9.03 -28.81 22.96
C ASN A 414 -8.66 -30.19 23.55
N GLY A 415 -9.56 -30.73 24.37
CA GLY A 415 -9.48 -32.09 24.91
C GLY A 415 -8.46 -32.30 26.03
N LYS A 416 -7.73 -31.25 26.43
CA LYS A 416 -6.76 -31.26 27.52
C LYS A 416 -6.93 -30.03 28.40
N PHE A 417 -6.54 -30.12 29.66
CA PHE A 417 -6.59 -29.04 30.63
C PHE A 417 -5.39 -29.14 31.59
N VAL A 418 -5.09 -28.07 32.31
CA VAL A 418 -4.13 -28.10 33.42
C VAL A 418 -4.86 -28.47 34.70
N ASP A 419 -4.41 -29.53 35.36
CA ASP A 419 -4.99 -30.00 36.61
C ASP A 419 -4.66 -29.03 37.79
N ALA A 420 -4.79 -29.47 39.05
CA ALA A 420 -4.66 -28.55 40.18
C ALA A 420 -3.29 -27.85 40.25
N ILE A 421 -3.30 -26.51 40.31
CA ILE A 421 -2.13 -25.68 40.63
C ILE A 421 -2.14 -25.46 42.16
N LEU A 422 -1.27 -26.15 42.89
CA LEU A 422 -1.17 -26.10 44.34
C LEU A 422 -0.01 -25.21 44.80
N GLN A 423 0.08 -24.95 46.10
CA GLN A 423 1.07 -24.03 46.66
C GLN A 423 2.51 -24.47 46.33
N GLY A 424 3.23 -23.71 45.50
CA GLY A 424 4.58 -24.10 45.05
C GLY A 424 4.61 -24.62 43.61
N ASP A 425 3.45 -24.95 43.03
CA ASP A 425 3.30 -25.16 41.60
C ASP A 425 3.28 -23.84 40.83
N VAL A 426 3.77 -23.91 39.60
CA VAL A 426 3.86 -22.76 38.69
C VAL A 426 3.50 -23.20 37.28
N VAL A 427 2.64 -22.44 36.62
CA VAL A 427 2.30 -22.59 35.21
C VAL A 427 2.60 -21.28 34.49
N LYS A 428 3.41 -21.33 33.45
CA LYS A 428 3.89 -20.14 32.74
C LYS A 428 3.41 -20.08 31.30
N TYR A 429 3.13 -18.88 30.82
CA TYR A 429 2.77 -18.60 29.44
C TYR A 429 3.59 -17.41 28.93
N ASN A 430 4.45 -17.65 27.94
CA ASN A 430 5.08 -16.59 27.16
C ASN A 430 3.97 -15.85 26.43
N TYR A 431 3.95 -14.53 26.54
CA TYR A 431 3.02 -13.69 25.82
C TYR A 431 3.75 -12.53 25.13
N ASP A 432 3.09 -11.94 24.15
CA ASP A 432 3.42 -10.64 23.59
C ASP A 432 2.15 -9.78 23.54
N VAL A 433 2.29 -8.53 23.93
CA VAL A 433 1.20 -7.55 23.96
C VAL A 433 1.68 -6.27 23.29
N GLU A 434 1.01 -5.87 22.22
CA GLU A 434 1.43 -4.71 21.42
C GLU A 434 1.26 -3.39 22.18
N THR A 435 0.26 -3.30 23.07
CA THR A 435 -0.06 -2.06 23.80
C THR A 435 -0.51 -2.40 25.21
N ALA A 436 0.03 -1.70 26.21
CA ALA A 436 -0.39 -1.83 27.60
C ALA A 436 -1.86 -1.43 27.77
N GLY A 437 -2.54 -1.87 28.82
CA GLY A 437 -3.98 -1.65 28.96
C GLY A 437 -4.67 -2.65 29.88
N ILE A 438 -6.01 -2.65 29.84
CA ILE A 438 -6.85 -3.53 30.64
C ILE A 438 -7.46 -4.60 29.73
N TYR A 439 -7.25 -5.85 30.11
CA TYR A 439 -7.73 -7.01 29.38
C TYR A 439 -8.62 -7.85 30.29
N HIS A 440 -9.88 -8.01 29.92
CA HIS A 440 -10.84 -8.78 30.68
C HIS A 440 -10.71 -10.26 30.33
N VAL A 441 -10.63 -11.12 31.34
CA VAL A 441 -10.38 -12.55 31.19
C VAL A 441 -11.57 -13.35 31.67
N LYS A 442 -12.05 -14.25 30.82
CA LYS A 442 -12.96 -15.36 31.16
C LYS A 442 -12.15 -16.64 31.24
N ALA A 443 -11.85 -17.08 32.46
CA ALA A 443 -11.19 -18.35 32.70
C ALA A 443 -12.21 -19.48 32.80
N TYR A 444 -12.10 -20.47 31.91
CA TYR A 444 -12.93 -21.67 31.89
C TYR A 444 -12.27 -22.75 32.72
N TYR A 445 -13.00 -23.29 33.70
CA TYR A 445 -12.40 -24.20 34.67
C TYR A 445 -13.41 -25.17 35.29
N ARG A 446 -12.92 -26.19 36.01
CA ARG A 446 -13.70 -27.03 36.92
C ARG A 446 -13.11 -27.02 38.33
N SER A 447 -13.95 -26.96 39.36
CA SER A 447 -13.46 -26.85 40.75
C SER A 447 -14.26 -27.71 41.72
N GLY A 448 -13.58 -28.51 42.53
CA GLY A 448 -14.21 -29.30 43.59
C GLY A 448 -14.47 -28.53 44.90
N SER A 449 -14.14 -27.24 44.96
CA SER A 449 -14.25 -26.43 46.18
C SER A 449 -14.37 -24.95 45.85
N ASN A 450 -15.34 -24.27 46.48
CA ASN A 450 -15.54 -22.83 46.33
C ASN A 450 -14.42 -22.00 46.99
N ALA A 451 -13.56 -22.63 47.79
CA ALA A 451 -12.37 -21.99 48.35
C ALA A 451 -11.19 -21.93 47.37
N ASN A 452 -11.29 -22.58 46.20
CA ASN A 452 -10.21 -22.56 45.22
C ASN A 452 -10.12 -21.18 44.56
N LYS A 453 -8.90 -20.78 44.20
CA LYS A 453 -8.65 -19.49 43.53
C LYS A 453 -7.69 -19.64 42.36
N LEU A 454 -7.80 -18.74 41.39
CA LEU A 454 -6.76 -18.49 40.39
C LEU A 454 -5.94 -17.31 40.87
N SER A 455 -4.61 -17.47 40.90
CA SER A 455 -3.67 -16.40 41.25
C SER A 455 -2.65 -16.25 40.14
N TRP A 456 -2.44 -15.01 39.69
CA TRP A 456 -1.55 -14.69 38.59
C TRP A 456 -0.54 -13.60 38.97
N SER A 457 0.58 -13.60 38.28
CA SER A 457 1.66 -12.61 38.35
C SER A 457 2.43 -12.58 37.02
N GLU A 458 3.42 -11.72 36.89
CA GLU A 458 4.33 -11.67 35.73
C GLU A 458 5.78 -11.57 36.21
N GLU A 459 6.72 -12.23 35.52
CA GLU A 459 8.12 -12.36 35.99
C GLU A 459 8.86 -11.03 36.18
N ASN A 460 8.52 -9.99 35.39
CA ASN A 460 9.13 -8.66 35.43
C ASN A 460 8.20 -7.57 35.99
N GLY A 461 6.99 -7.93 36.45
CA GLY A 461 5.98 -7.00 36.95
C GLY A 461 5.28 -6.17 35.88
N LYS A 462 5.26 -6.61 34.62
CA LYS A 462 4.53 -5.95 33.52
C LYS A 462 3.02 -6.11 33.62
N ILE A 463 2.54 -7.12 34.34
CA ILE A 463 1.12 -7.32 34.64
C ILE A 463 0.94 -7.27 36.15
N GLU A 464 -0.06 -6.52 36.62
CA GLU A 464 -0.40 -6.45 38.03
C GLU A 464 -0.85 -7.83 38.55
N SER A 465 -0.24 -8.29 39.65
CA SER A 465 -0.60 -9.56 40.27
C SER A 465 -1.99 -9.50 40.90
N GLY A 466 -2.76 -10.58 40.80
CA GLY A 466 -4.09 -10.65 41.39
C GLY A 466 -4.54 -12.05 41.73
N GLU A 467 -5.70 -12.13 42.35
CA GLU A 467 -6.40 -13.38 42.63
C GLU A 467 -7.90 -13.24 42.40
N VAL A 468 -8.54 -14.31 41.92
CA VAL A 468 -10.00 -14.42 41.80
C VAL A 468 -10.45 -15.77 42.35
N SER A 469 -11.58 -15.77 43.05
CA SER A 469 -12.21 -17.01 43.53
C SER A 469 -12.79 -17.79 42.36
N ALA A 470 -12.60 -19.11 42.36
CA ALA A 470 -13.36 -19.99 41.48
C ALA A 470 -14.86 -19.91 41.84
N ASP A 471 -15.23 -19.97 43.12
CA ASP A 471 -16.64 -19.95 43.57
C ASP A 471 -17.51 -21.12 43.02
N ALA A 472 -16.88 -22.22 42.61
CA ALA A 472 -17.56 -23.47 42.23
C ALA A 472 -17.16 -24.63 43.14
N SER A 473 -18.13 -25.50 43.49
CA SER A 473 -17.94 -26.60 44.45
C SER A 473 -18.11 -28.00 43.86
N SER A 474 -18.14 -28.12 42.53
CA SER A 474 -18.28 -29.39 41.80
C SER A 474 -17.41 -29.43 40.55
N THR A 475 -16.71 -30.55 40.32
CA THR A 475 -15.98 -30.82 39.07
C THR A 475 -16.85 -31.46 37.98
N ALA A 476 -18.17 -31.51 38.17
CA ALA A 476 -19.09 -32.11 37.20
C ALA A 476 -19.36 -31.21 35.97
N GLU A 477 -19.30 -29.90 36.14
CA GLU A 477 -19.66 -28.90 35.13
C GLU A 477 -18.53 -27.88 34.96
N THR A 478 -18.44 -27.30 33.76
CA THR A 478 -17.49 -26.21 33.46
C THR A 478 -18.07 -24.89 33.93
N HIS A 479 -17.24 -24.09 34.60
CA HIS A 479 -17.57 -22.79 35.16
C HIS A 479 -16.66 -21.70 34.58
N ILE A 480 -17.03 -20.44 34.76
CA ILE A 480 -16.29 -19.27 34.28
C ILE A 480 -15.96 -18.39 35.47
N ALA A 481 -14.69 -17.99 35.60
CA ALA A 481 -14.25 -16.94 36.52
C ALA A 481 -13.81 -15.74 35.70
N GLU A 482 -14.25 -14.55 36.12
CA GLU A 482 -13.99 -13.30 35.41
C GLU A 482 -13.09 -12.39 36.23
N PHE A 483 -12.04 -11.83 35.61
CA PHE A 483 -11.09 -10.90 36.23
C PHE A 483 -10.38 -10.07 35.16
N ASP A 484 -9.72 -9.00 35.56
CA ASP A 484 -8.98 -8.14 34.64
C ASP A 484 -7.47 -8.32 34.83
N LEU A 485 -6.75 -8.43 33.71
CA LEU A 485 -5.30 -8.28 33.63
C LEU A 485 -4.98 -6.83 33.33
N ASN A 486 -4.40 -6.14 34.31
CA ASN A 486 -3.90 -4.77 34.16
C ASN A 486 -2.43 -4.82 33.69
N ILE A 487 -2.22 -4.63 32.40
CA ILE A 487 -0.91 -4.63 31.75
C ILE A 487 -0.33 -3.21 31.84
N LEU A 488 0.77 -3.07 32.59
CA LEU A 488 1.43 -1.81 32.90
C LEU A 488 2.49 -1.41 31.87
N GLU A 489 3.05 -2.39 31.14
CA GLU A 489 4.09 -2.19 30.14
C GLU A 489 3.92 -3.18 28.98
N ALA A 490 4.04 -2.69 27.74
CA ALA A 490 3.89 -3.50 26.54
C ALA A 490 5.09 -4.44 26.26
N GLY A 491 4.90 -5.33 25.28
CA GLY A 491 5.90 -6.23 24.73
C GLY A 491 5.96 -7.62 25.39
N GLU A 492 6.96 -8.39 24.99
CA GLU A 492 7.17 -9.77 25.46
C GLU A 492 7.24 -9.87 26.99
N GLY A 493 6.61 -10.90 27.56
CA GLY A 493 6.63 -11.20 29.00
C GLY A 493 6.19 -12.64 29.30
N ILE A 494 6.14 -12.98 30.59
CA ILE A 494 5.76 -14.33 31.05
C ILE A 494 4.68 -14.22 32.11
N LEU A 495 3.45 -14.59 31.73
CA LEU A 495 2.31 -14.69 32.64
C LEU A 495 2.46 -15.96 33.47
N VAL A 496 2.37 -15.82 34.79
CA VAL A 496 2.63 -16.89 35.75
C VAL A 496 1.40 -17.11 36.61
N PHE A 497 0.81 -18.30 36.52
CA PHE A 497 -0.17 -18.79 37.48
C PHE A 497 0.52 -19.59 38.58
N THR A 498 0.20 -19.28 39.83
CA THR A 498 0.74 -19.97 41.02
C THR A 498 -0.38 -20.48 41.89
N GLY A 499 -0.14 -21.56 42.64
CA GLY A 499 -1.12 -22.01 43.63
C GLY A 499 -1.25 -21.00 44.79
N PRO A 500 -2.44 -20.45 45.06
CA PRO A 500 -2.69 -19.55 46.19
C PRO A 500 -2.54 -20.24 47.55
N GLU A 501 -2.75 -19.49 48.65
CA GLU A 501 -2.98 -20.07 49.98
C GLU A 501 -4.30 -20.90 49.95
N GLY A 502 -4.21 -22.15 49.48
CA GLY A 502 -5.35 -23.00 49.11
C GLY A 502 -5.04 -23.97 47.95
N LYS A 503 -6.02 -24.18 47.06
CA LYS A 503 -5.86 -24.96 45.81
C LYS A 503 -6.38 -24.14 44.63
N SER A 504 -5.91 -24.38 43.42
CA SER A 504 -6.52 -23.82 42.20
C SER A 504 -7.53 -24.78 41.56
N PRO A 505 -8.46 -24.25 40.75
CA PRO A 505 -9.30 -25.09 39.89
C PRO A 505 -8.49 -25.78 38.77
N GLN A 506 -9.11 -26.75 38.12
CA GLN A 506 -8.64 -27.35 36.87
C GLN A 506 -8.90 -26.38 35.72
N LEU A 507 -7.86 -25.82 35.12
CA LEU A 507 -7.94 -24.73 34.15
C LEU A 507 -7.92 -25.28 32.72
N ASP A 508 -8.92 -24.92 31.92
CA ASP A 508 -9.07 -25.33 30.52
C ASP A 508 -8.51 -24.25 29.58
N LYS A 509 -9.13 -23.08 29.57
CA LYS A 509 -8.70 -21.97 28.71
C LYS A 509 -9.02 -20.61 29.31
N LEU A 510 -8.42 -19.57 28.75
CA LEU A 510 -8.73 -18.18 29.02
C LEU A 510 -9.21 -17.53 27.71
N GLU A 511 -10.39 -16.91 27.73
CA GLU A 511 -10.77 -15.94 26.69
C GLU A 511 -10.43 -14.55 27.19
N ILE A 512 -9.56 -13.85 26.47
CA ILE A 512 -9.01 -12.56 26.87
C ILE A 512 -9.54 -11.52 25.89
N GLU A 513 -10.29 -10.55 26.40
CA GLU A 513 -10.88 -9.43 25.64
C GLU A 513 -10.14 -8.13 25.97
N CYS A 514 -9.74 -7.37 24.95
CA CYS A 514 -9.17 -6.03 25.17
C CYS A 514 -10.29 -5.04 25.53
N ILE A 515 -10.23 -4.43 26.72
CA ILE A 515 -11.24 -3.46 27.17
C ILE A 515 -10.74 -2.03 27.07
N GLU A 516 -9.47 -1.81 27.40
CA GLU A 516 -8.85 -0.49 27.39
C GLU A 516 -7.40 -0.60 26.90
N LEU A 517 -6.96 0.35 26.07
CA LEU A 517 -5.58 0.47 25.64
C LEU A 517 -4.99 1.77 26.20
N GLN A 518 -3.81 1.66 26.81
CA GLN A 518 -3.03 2.79 27.24
C GLN A 518 -2.43 3.50 26.01
N VAL A 519 -2.81 4.77 25.80
CA VAL A 519 -2.31 5.59 24.69
C VAL A 519 -0.94 6.20 24.99
N ASP A 520 -0.03 6.16 24.01
CA ASP A 520 1.30 6.80 24.14
C ASP A 520 1.20 8.30 23.84
N LYS A 521 1.48 9.12 24.85
CA LYS A 521 1.47 10.59 24.76
C LYS A 521 2.87 11.20 24.68
N ALA A 522 3.93 10.40 24.69
CA ALA A 522 5.31 10.88 24.80
C ALA A 522 5.67 11.81 23.65
N ALA A 523 5.38 11.42 22.40
CA ALA A 523 5.68 12.22 21.22
C ALA A 523 4.94 13.57 21.20
N LEU A 524 3.65 13.58 21.58
CA LEU A 524 2.85 14.80 21.72
C LEU A 524 3.41 15.72 22.81
N ASN A 525 3.77 15.16 23.98
CA ASN A 525 4.33 15.93 25.08
C ASN A 525 5.70 16.56 24.74
N GLU A 526 6.58 15.85 24.03
CA GLU A 526 7.84 16.43 23.55
C GLU A 526 7.60 17.56 22.54
N LYS A 527 6.65 17.38 21.61
CA LYS A 527 6.29 18.43 20.64
C LYS A 527 5.66 19.65 21.30
N ILE A 528 4.88 19.46 22.37
CA ILE A 528 4.35 20.55 23.22
C ILE A 528 5.50 21.32 23.88
N LYS A 529 6.52 20.63 24.43
CA LYS A 529 7.71 21.28 25.01
C LYS A 529 8.48 22.08 23.98
N GLU A 530 8.64 21.54 22.77
CA GLU A 530 9.27 22.25 21.64
C GLU A 530 8.52 23.55 21.34
N ALA A 531 7.20 23.49 21.15
CA ALA A 531 6.37 24.66 20.89
C ALA A 531 6.42 25.69 22.04
N ASP A 532 6.37 25.24 23.30
CA ASP A 532 6.47 26.11 24.49
C ASP A 532 7.83 26.82 24.61
N SER A 533 8.89 26.29 23.97
CA SER A 533 10.22 26.88 23.99
C SER A 533 10.44 27.98 22.94
N LEU A 534 9.52 28.13 21.99
CA LEU A 534 9.62 29.12 20.92
C LEU A 534 9.33 30.54 21.45
N ASN A 535 9.98 31.54 20.86
CA ASN A 535 9.80 32.95 21.23
C ASN A 535 8.98 33.69 20.18
N VAL A 536 7.83 34.23 20.59
CA VAL A 536 6.91 35.03 19.77
C VAL A 536 7.61 36.13 18.97
N ALA A 537 8.63 36.79 19.53
CA ALA A 537 9.32 37.90 18.88
C ALA A 537 10.06 37.51 17.59
N ASN A 538 10.33 36.22 17.38
CA ASN A 538 11.08 35.72 16.22
C ASN A 538 10.18 35.40 15.02
N TYR A 539 8.85 35.43 15.17
CA TYR A 539 7.91 34.94 14.15
C TYR A 539 6.78 35.93 13.87
N THR A 540 6.21 35.88 12.67
CA THR A 540 5.10 36.78 12.30
C THR A 540 3.84 36.49 13.11
N ASP A 541 3.07 37.53 13.43
CA ASP A 541 1.85 37.44 14.24
C ASP A 541 0.84 36.41 13.68
N ASP A 542 0.66 36.39 12.36
CA ASP A 542 -0.29 35.49 11.69
C ASP A 542 0.07 34.01 11.90
N THR A 543 1.35 33.65 11.72
CA THR A 543 1.80 32.26 11.90
C THR A 543 1.90 31.90 13.38
N TRP A 544 2.22 32.86 14.25
CA TRP A 544 2.28 32.64 15.70
C TRP A 544 0.91 32.34 16.29
N LYS A 545 -0.14 33.01 15.82
CA LYS A 545 -1.51 32.75 16.26
C LYS A 545 -1.95 31.30 15.97
N VAL A 546 -1.63 30.79 14.78
CA VAL A 546 -1.94 29.41 14.39
C VAL A 546 -1.21 28.40 15.28
N LEU A 547 0.07 28.66 15.61
CA LEU A 547 0.81 27.85 16.58
C LEU A 547 0.13 27.83 17.95
N GLN A 548 -0.32 28.98 18.46
CA GLN A 548 -0.95 29.08 19.78
C GLN A 548 -2.26 28.29 19.88
N GLU A 549 -3.07 28.30 18.81
CA GLU A 549 -4.32 27.53 18.73
C GLU A 549 -4.02 26.02 18.71
N ALA A 550 -3.06 25.58 17.88
CA ALA A 550 -2.63 24.19 17.80
C ALA A 550 -2.01 23.70 19.13
N LEU A 551 -1.19 24.52 19.79
CA LEU A 551 -0.58 24.23 21.09
C LEU A 551 -1.62 24.09 22.20
N THR A 552 -2.66 24.93 22.18
CA THR A 552 -3.77 24.84 23.13
C THR A 552 -4.52 23.52 22.96
N ASN A 553 -4.88 23.15 21.74
CA ASN A 553 -5.54 21.89 21.44
C ASN A 553 -4.67 20.68 21.86
N ALA A 554 -3.38 20.70 21.53
CA ALA A 554 -2.44 19.66 21.90
C ALA A 554 -2.36 19.46 23.42
N LYS A 555 -2.31 20.55 24.21
CA LYS A 555 -2.32 20.48 25.68
C LYS A 555 -3.64 19.91 26.24
N THR A 556 -4.78 20.27 25.66
CA THR A 556 -6.08 19.71 26.05
C THR A 556 -6.14 18.21 25.81
N ILE A 557 -5.72 17.76 24.63
CA ILE A 557 -5.72 16.35 24.26
C ILE A 557 -4.71 15.56 25.12
N ALA A 558 -3.52 16.11 25.39
CA ALA A 558 -2.53 15.47 26.27
C ALA A 558 -3.06 15.26 27.70
N ALA A 559 -3.85 16.20 28.23
CA ALA A 559 -4.42 16.15 29.58
C ALA A 559 -5.68 15.27 29.73
N LYS A 560 -6.30 14.86 28.62
CA LYS A 560 -7.52 14.03 28.61
C LYS A 560 -7.18 12.58 28.99
N GLU A 561 -7.81 12.03 30.03
CA GLU A 561 -7.53 10.65 30.52
C GLU A 561 -7.93 9.59 29.49
N ASP A 562 -9.07 9.77 28.83
CA ASP A 562 -9.67 8.89 27.81
C ASP A 562 -9.36 9.34 26.37
N ALA A 563 -8.21 9.98 26.14
CA ALA A 563 -7.81 10.36 24.78
C ALA A 563 -7.60 9.11 23.91
N THR A 564 -8.11 9.09 22.68
CA THR A 564 -7.82 8.00 21.73
C THR A 564 -6.47 8.23 21.04
N GLN A 565 -5.85 7.17 20.52
CA GLN A 565 -4.59 7.31 19.76
C GLN A 565 -4.78 8.21 18.52
N GLU A 566 -5.93 8.12 17.86
CA GLU A 566 -6.28 9.00 16.74
C GLU A 566 -6.34 10.48 17.16
N GLU A 567 -6.90 10.80 18.34
CA GLU A 567 -6.90 12.17 18.87
C GLU A 567 -5.48 12.68 19.15
N ILE A 568 -4.61 11.83 19.71
CA ILE A 568 -3.20 12.14 19.98
C ILE A 568 -2.44 12.41 18.68
N ASP A 569 -2.56 11.53 17.70
CA ASP A 569 -1.87 11.63 16.41
C ASP A 569 -2.33 12.88 15.64
N ASN A 570 -3.63 13.16 15.65
CA ASN A 570 -4.19 14.37 15.03
C ASN A 570 -3.68 15.64 15.73
N ALA A 571 -3.62 15.66 17.06
CA ALA A 571 -3.07 16.78 17.82
C ALA A 571 -1.57 16.98 17.55
N TYR A 572 -0.79 15.89 17.47
CA TYR A 572 0.64 15.92 17.15
C TYR A 572 0.88 16.48 15.74
N ASN A 573 0.17 15.96 14.74
CA ASN A 573 0.30 16.39 13.35
C ASN A 573 -0.11 17.85 13.18
N THR A 574 -1.19 18.27 13.84
CA THR A 574 -1.65 19.67 13.81
C THR A 574 -0.61 20.61 14.41
N LEU A 575 -0.04 20.26 15.57
CA LEU A 575 0.99 21.05 16.23
C LEU A 575 2.28 21.11 15.41
N THR A 576 2.72 19.97 14.86
CA THR A 576 3.90 19.87 13.99
C THR A 576 3.74 20.76 12.75
N ASN A 577 2.60 20.66 12.06
CA ASN A 577 2.32 21.52 10.91
C ASN A 577 2.33 23.01 11.28
N ALA A 578 1.82 23.38 12.46
CA ALA A 578 1.83 24.78 12.88
C ALA A 578 3.26 25.29 13.16
N ILE A 579 4.13 24.46 13.73
CA ILE A 579 5.56 24.77 13.92
C ILE A 579 6.26 24.90 12.55
N ASP A 580 6.09 23.93 11.66
CA ASP A 580 6.74 23.90 10.34
C ASP A 580 6.36 25.10 9.45
N ASN A 581 5.15 25.66 9.66
CA ASN A 581 4.65 26.81 8.92
C ASN A 581 4.95 28.16 9.60
N LEU A 582 5.71 28.18 10.70
CA LEU A 582 6.16 29.44 11.30
C LEU A 582 7.02 30.24 10.32
N LYS A 583 6.68 31.52 10.15
CA LYS A 583 7.46 32.45 9.34
C LYS A 583 8.29 33.34 10.25
N PRO A 584 9.62 33.36 10.12
CA PRO A 584 10.45 34.23 10.92
C PRO A 584 10.16 35.71 10.62
N VAL A 585 10.28 36.58 11.62
CA VAL A 585 10.38 38.03 11.42
C VAL A 585 11.75 38.30 10.82
N VAL A 586 11.79 38.60 9.52
CA VAL A 586 13.03 39.00 8.84
C VAL A 586 13.19 40.52 9.02
N THR A 587 14.17 40.96 9.81
CA THR A 587 14.74 42.31 9.66
C THR A 587 15.92 42.20 8.71
N ASP A 588 15.63 42.15 7.41
CA ASP A 588 16.69 42.22 6.40
C ASP A 588 17.31 43.63 6.48
N VAL A 589 18.58 43.71 6.88
CA VAL A 589 19.31 44.98 6.92
C VAL A 589 19.61 45.38 5.48
N ASP A 590 19.05 46.49 5.02
CA ASP A 590 19.21 46.95 3.64
C ASP A 590 20.63 47.50 3.44
N LYS A 591 21.45 46.71 2.74
CA LYS A 591 22.84 47.07 2.35
C LYS A 591 22.94 47.59 0.92
N THR A 592 21.82 47.84 0.23
CA THR A 592 21.80 48.20 -1.19
C THR A 592 22.55 49.51 -1.44
N ALA A 593 22.31 50.54 -0.63
CA ALA A 593 23.00 51.83 -0.76
C ALA A 593 24.51 51.72 -0.49
N LEU A 594 24.90 50.98 0.55
CA LEU A 594 26.30 50.73 0.90
C LEU A 594 27.02 49.97 -0.22
N LYS A 595 26.38 48.97 -0.83
CA LYS A 595 26.93 48.23 -1.97
C LYS A 595 27.21 49.12 -3.17
N ILE A 596 26.27 50.01 -3.51
CA ILE A 596 26.45 50.95 -4.63
C ILE A 596 27.61 51.91 -4.37
N ALA A 597 27.71 52.46 -3.14
CA ALA A 597 28.82 53.33 -2.77
C ALA A 597 30.17 52.61 -2.82
N LEU A 598 30.24 51.36 -2.34
CA LEU A 598 31.44 50.52 -2.42
C LEU A 598 31.84 50.20 -3.86
N ASP A 599 30.89 49.88 -4.73
CA ASP A 599 31.19 49.61 -6.15
C ASP A 599 31.79 50.83 -6.84
N LEU A 600 31.27 52.02 -6.55
CA LEU A 600 31.82 53.27 -7.07
C LEU A 600 33.21 53.55 -6.47
N ALA A 601 33.41 53.34 -5.16
CA ALA A 601 34.68 53.57 -4.50
C ALA A 601 35.78 52.59 -4.93
N ASN A 602 35.44 51.32 -5.18
CA ASN A 602 36.36 50.30 -5.66
C ASN A 602 36.75 50.49 -7.13
N ALA A 603 35.94 51.22 -7.91
CA ALA A 603 36.29 51.60 -9.28
C ALA A 603 37.36 52.71 -9.36
N ILE A 604 37.64 53.41 -8.25
CA ILE A 604 38.63 54.50 -8.18
C ILE A 604 40.01 53.88 -7.94
N THR A 605 40.91 54.06 -8.90
CA THR A 605 42.26 53.50 -8.87
C THR A 605 43.27 54.45 -8.23
N ASP A 606 44.44 53.94 -7.82
CA ASP A 606 45.54 54.81 -7.35
C ASP A 606 45.96 55.86 -8.40
N GLU A 607 45.76 55.56 -9.69
CA GLU A 607 46.03 56.51 -10.78
C GLU A 607 45.00 57.65 -10.82
N ASP A 608 43.74 57.39 -10.47
CA ASP A 608 42.70 58.42 -10.35
C ASP A 608 42.95 59.34 -9.14
N LEU A 609 43.67 58.85 -8.12
CA LEU A 609 43.98 59.56 -6.88
C LEU A 609 45.28 60.36 -6.91
N LYS A 610 46.11 60.23 -7.96
CA LYS A 610 47.47 60.82 -8.00
C LYS A 610 47.51 62.34 -7.79
N ASP A 611 46.48 63.02 -8.30
CA ASP A 611 46.34 64.47 -8.27
C ASP A 611 45.57 64.97 -7.04
N VAL A 612 44.92 64.07 -6.28
CA VAL A 612 44.15 64.38 -5.07
C VAL A 612 45.11 64.64 -3.90
N ILE A 613 44.76 65.57 -3.00
CA ILE A 613 45.61 65.88 -1.84
C ILE A 613 45.81 64.65 -0.94
N PRO A 614 47.03 64.41 -0.40
CA PRO A 614 47.32 63.16 0.34
C PRO A 614 46.38 62.91 1.52
N ALA A 615 46.02 63.95 2.28
CA ALA A 615 45.11 63.81 3.43
C ALA A 615 43.72 63.27 3.04
N VAL A 616 43.23 63.61 1.84
CA VAL A 616 41.94 63.12 1.33
C VAL A 616 42.06 61.70 0.80
N VAL A 617 43.18 61.35 0.16
CA VAL A 617 43.45 59.98 -0.29
C VAL A 617 43.44 59.02 0.90
N ASP A 618 44.06 59.40 2.01
CA ASP A 618 44.12 58.58 3.23
C ASP A 618 42.73 58.38 3.84
N GLU A 619 41.90 59.43 3.94
CA GLU A 619 40.53 59.32 4.46
C GLU A 619 39.63 58.49 3.53
N PHE A 620 39.76 58.67 2.21
CA PHE A 620 39.01 57.87 1.24
C PHE A 620 39.33 56.37 1.35
N LYS A 621 40.61 56.01 1.47
CA LYS A 621 41.02 54.61 1.66
C LYS A 621 40.48 54.05 2.99
N ALA A 622 40.60 54.80 4.08
CA ALA A 622 40.09 54.38 5.39
C ALA A 622 38.56 54.19 5.42
N ALA A 623 37.80 55.11 4.82
CA ALA A 623 36.34 55.02 4.76
C ALA A 623 35.87 53.85 3.88
N ARG A 624 36.58 53.55 2.80
CA ARG A 624 36.30 52.40 1.93
C ARG A 624 36.54 51.07 2.65
N ASP A 625 37.65 50.95 3.37
CA ASP A 625 37.99 49.72 4.10
C ASP A 625 36.98 49.44 5.24
N GLU A 626 36.51 50.48 5.95
CA GLU A 626 35.43 50.32 6.96
C GLU A 626 34.11 49.89 6.32
N ALA A 627 33.72 50.51 5.20
CA ALA A 627 32.51 50.16 4.48
C ALA A 627 32.52 48.70 4.00
N ASP A 628 33.66 48.20 3.50
CA ASP A 628 33.81 46.80 3.09
C ASP A 628 33.68 45.85 4.29
N ALA A 629 34.22 46.21 5.46
CA ALA A 629 34.08 45.41 6.67
C ALA A 629 32.60 45.30 7.11
N VAL A 630 31.87 46.41 7.16
CA VAL A 630 30.45 46.46 7.54
C VAL A 630 29.56 45.75 6.51
N TYR A 631 29.89 45.85 5.22
CA TYR A 631 29.14 45.15 4.16
C TYR A 631 29.21 43.63 4.31
N ASN A 632 30.39 43.09 4.64
CA ASN A 632 30.63 41.64 4.77
C ASN A 632 30.21 41.05 6.13
N ASP A 633 29.95 41.88 7.14
CA ASP A 633 29.48 41.41 8.45
C ASP A 633 27.99 41.03 8.41
N THR A 634 27.69 39.73 8.54
CA THR A 634 26.31 39.19 8.55
C THR A 634 25.51 39.58 9.80
N SER A 635 26.18 40.12 10.82
CA SER A 635 25.56 40.60 12.07
C SER A 635 25.41 42.12 12.16
N ALA A 636 25.89 42.86 11.16
CA ALA A 636 25.82 44.32 11.14
C ALA A 636 24.37 44.82 11.26
N THR A 637 24.19 45.83 12.11
CA THR A 637 22.91 46.52 12.29
C THR A 637 22.67 47.57 11.19
N GLN A 638 21.42 47.97 10.97
CA GLN A 638 21.10 49.03 9.99
C GLN A 638 21.78 50.37 10.32
N ALA A 639 21.99 50.67 11.61
CA ALA A 639 22.69 51.88 12.02
C ALA A 639 24.18 51.84 11.61
N GLU A 640 24.83 50.69 11.75
CA GLU A 640 26.23 50.50 11.31
C GLU A 640 26.35 50.62 9.78
N VAL A 641 25.40 50.04 9.04
CA VAL A 641 25.34 50.14 7.57
C VAL A 641 25.14 51.58 7.10
N ASN A 642 24.25 52.33 7.74
CA ASN A 642 24.00 53.74 7.38
C ASN A 642 25.23 54.63 7.68
N ASN A 643 25.87 54.46 8.84
CA ASN A 643 27.06 55.23 9.20
C ASN A 643 28.24 54.97 8.24
N ALA A 644 28.46 53.71 7.87
CA ALA A 644 29.49 53.34 6.91
C ALA A 644 29.25 53.95 5.52
N PHE A 645 27.99 53.98 5.07
CA PHE A 645 27.59 54.63 3.83
C PHE A 645 27.87 56.15 3.86
N ASP A 646 27.42 56.85 4.92
CA ASP A 646 27.57 58.30 5.04
C ASP A 646 29.04 58.73 5.07
N ARG A 647 29.90 57.97 5.77
CA ARG A 647 31.35 58.22 5.83
C ARG A 647 32.00 58.04 4.45
N LEU A 648 31.71 56.93 3.75
CA LEU A 648 32.25 56.66 2.42
C LEU A 648 31.80 57.71 1.40
N ALA A 649 30.52 58.09 1.41
CA ALA A 649 29.98 59.13 0.53
C ALA A 649 30.66 60.49 0.76
N SER A 650 30.89 60.86 2.02
CA SER A 650 31.60 62.10 2.38
C SER A 650 33.05 62.09 1.90
N ALA A 651 33.76 60.96 2.07
CA ALA A 651 35.14 60.82 1.61
C ALA A 651 35.25 60.85 0.07
N MET A 652 34.31 60.22 -0.64
CA MET A 652 34.22 60.30 -2.11
C MET A 652 34.01 61.73 -2.60
N HIS A 653 33.18 62.52 -1.91
CA HIS A 653 32.95 63.93 -2.26
C HIS A 653 34.21 64.80 -2.10
N MET A 654 35.10 64.45 -1.17
CA MET A 654 36.35 65.18 -0.97
C MET A 654 37.39 64.94 -2.09
N LEU A 655 37.24 63.91 -2.93
CA LEU A 655 38.22 63.59 -3.98
C LEU A 655 38.43 64.71 -5.02
N ASP A 656 37.54 65.71 -5.08
CA ASP A 656 37.72 66.89 -5.93
C ASP A 656 38.81 67.86 -5.42
N PHE A 657 39.29 67.70 -4.18
CA PHE A 657 40.39 68.48 -3.63
C PHE A 657 41.74 67.98 -4.19
N VAL A 658 42.21 68.65 -5.24
CA VAL A 658 43.46 68.31 -5.95
C VAL A 658 44.64 69.21 -5.57
N LYS A 659 45.84 68.65 -5.60
CA LYS A 659 47.13 69.33 -5.37
C LYS A 659 47.30 70.48 -6.36
N GLY A 660 47.81 71.62 -5.88
CA GLY A 660 48.18 72.75 -6.73
C GLY A 660 49.42 72.47 -7.57
N ASP A 661 49.44 72.95 -8.82
CA ASP A 661 50.64 72.92 -9.67
C ASP A 661 51.65 73.96 -9.18
N LYS A 662 52.71 73.49 -8.53
CA LYS A 662 53.76 74.30 -7.93
C LYS A 662 54.88 74.69 -8.88
N THR A 663 54.80 74.33 -10.16
CA THR A 663 55.89 74.54 -11.13
C THR A 663 56.25 76.02 -11.28
N ALA A 664 55.24 76.89 -11.43
CA ALA A 664 55.44 78.33 -11.60
C ALA A 664 55.96 78.99 -10.30
N LEU A 665 55.40 78.59 -9.16
CA LEU A 665 55.84 79.04 -7.83
C LEU A 665 57.31 78.68 -7.59
N LYS A 666 57.68 77.43 -7.84
CA LYS A 666 59.06 76.97 -7.69
C LYS A 666 60.03 77.73 -8.60
N ALA A 667 59.68 77.87 -9.88
CA ALA A 667 60.53 78.57 -10.84
C ALA A 667 60.74 80.05 -10.45
N PHE A 668 59.72 80.70 -9.90
CA PHE A 668 59.83 82.08 -9.46
C PHE A 668 60.65 82.18 -8.16
N ILE A 669 60.38 81.34 -7.16
CA ILE A 669 61.19 81.22 -5.94
C ILE A 669 62.67 81.03 -6.30
N ASP A 670 63.01 80.09 -7.19
CA ASP A 670 64.39 79.82 -7.61
C ASP A 670 65.04 81.04 -8.24
N LYS A 671 64.28 81.78 -9.05
CA LYS A 671 64.77 82.94 -9.78
C LYS A 671 65.05 84.13 -8.87
N VAL A 672 64.20 84.36 -7.89
CA VAL A 672 64.29 85.54 -7.01
C VAL A 672 65.13 85.27 -5.76
N SER A 673 65.39 84.00 -5.43
CA SER A 673 66.25 83.61 -4.29
C SER A 673 67.71 84.03 -4.45
N GLY A 674 68.15 84.44 -5.65
CA GLY A 674 69.53 84.86 -5.93
C GLY A 674 69.74 86.38 -5.98
N LEU A 675 68.73 87.19 -5.62
CA LEU A 675 68.88 88.64 -5.60
C LEU A 675 69.77 89.09 -4.43
N GLU A 676 70.52 90.17 -4.64
CA GLU A 676 71.43 90.75 -3.64
C GLU A 676 70.77 91.97 -2.99
N ALA A 677 70.58 91.92 -1.67
CA ALA A 677 69.81 92.91 -0.91
C ALA A 677 70.34 94.35 -1.05
N ASP A 678 71.67 94.51 -1.17
CA ASP A 678 72.37 95.80 -1.18
C ASP A 678 72.17 96.64 -2.46
N LYS A 679 71.55 96.07 -3.50
CA LYS A 679 71.19 96.79 -4.74
C LYS A 679 69.84 97.49 -4.69
N TYR A 680 69.03 97.19 -3.67
CA TYR A 680 67.65 97.64 -3.56
C TYR A 680 67.45 98.52 -2.32
N THR A 681 66.35 99.27 -2.29
CA THR A 681 65.98 100.04 -1.09
C THR A 681 65.49 99.12 0.03
N GLU A 682 65.88 99.42 1.27
CA GLU A 682 65.64 98.58 2.47
C GLU A 682 64.15 98.22 2.68
N ASP A 683 63.25 99.19 2.53
CA ASP A 683 61.81 99.01 2.70
C ASP A 683 61.22 98.00 1.69
N THR A 684 61.64 98.11 0.42
CA THR A 684 61.11 97.23 -0.63
C THR A 684 61.70 95.81 -0.55
N TRP A 685 62.94 95.69 -0.04
CA TRP A 685 63.59 94.39 0.19
C TRP A 685 62.93 93.59 1.32
N THR A 686 62.64 94.23 2.46
CA THR A 686 62.05 93.55 3.62
C THR A 686 60.69 92.95 3.28
N ALA A 687 59.84 93.70 2.58
CA ALA A 687 58.55 93.20 2.12
C ALA A 687 58.69 92.00 1.16
N PHE A 688 59.67 92.05 0.25
CA PHE A 688 59.96 90.94 -0.65
C PHE A 688 60.46 89.67 0.08
N GLU A 689 61.31 89.82 1.10
CA GLU A 689 61.83 88.68 1.87
C GLU A 689 60.73 87.93 2.63
N THR A 690 59.77 88.65 3.22
CA THR A 690 58.59 88.07 3.87
C THR A 690 57.81 87.18 2.91
N GLU A 691 57.42 87.72 1.76
CA GLU A 691 56.65 86.98 0.76
C GLU A 691 57.41 85.79 0.18
N LEU A 692 58.74 85.87 0.07
CA LEU A 692 59.58 84.74 -0.35
C LEU A 692 59.55 83.60 0.67
N SER A 693 59.46 83.91 1.96
CA SER A 693 59.35 82.89 3.01
C SER A 693 57.99 82.19 2.99
N GLU A 694 56.91 82.96 2.84
CA GLU A 694 55.54 82.41 2.76
C GLU A 694 55.35 81.55 1.52
N ALA A 695 55.86 81.99 0.37
CA ALA A 695 55.89 81.22 -0.86
C ALA A 695 56.63 79.87 -0.72
N LYS A 696 57.72 79.82 0.05
CA LYS A 696 58.44 78.57 0.35
C LYS A 696 57.64 77.63 1.24
N ALA A 697 56.85 78.15 2.18
CA ALA A 697 55.99 77.32 3.03
C ALA A 697 54.90 76.63 2.20
N VAL A 698 54.20 77.37 1.35
CA VAL A 698 53.18 76.82 0.43
C VAL A 698 53.79 75.83 -0.56
N TYR A 699 55.00 76.09 -1.05
CA TYR A 699 55.72 75.15 -1.91
C TYR A 699 56.00 73.81 -1.20
N ASN A 700 56.27 73.79 0.09
CA ASN A 700 56.57 72.58 0.85
C ASN A 700 55.34 71.83 1.37
N ASP A 701 54.15 72.44 1.39
CA ASP A 701 52.92 71.79 1.88
C ASP A 701 52.31 70.84 0.83
N GLU A 702 52.42 69.53 1.03
CA GLU A 702 51.90 68.51 0.11
C GLU A 702 50.39 68.57 -0.12
N ASN A 703 49.63 69.22 0.77
CA ASN A 703 48.18 69.42 0.66
C ASN A 703 47.80 70.77 0.04
N ALA A 704 48.76 71.64 -0.27
CA ALA A 704 48.48 72.97 -0.82
C ALA A 704 47.66 72.88 -2.12
N MET A 705 46.51 73.54 -2.12
CA MET A 705 45.60 73.62 -3.26
C MET A 705 46.04 74.71 -4.23
N GLN A 706 45.49 74.68 -5.45
CA GLN A 706 45.87 75.63 -6.50
C GLN A 706 45.66 77.10 -6.10
N GLU A 707 44.64 77.40 -5.29
CA GLU A 707 44.38 78.76 -4.81
C GLU A 707 45.51 79.27 -3.90
N GLU A 708 45.96 78.45 -2.95
CA GLU A 708 47.07 78.77 -2.04
C GLU A 708 48.37 78.95 -2.83
N VAL A 709 48.63 78.09 -3.81
CA VAL A 709 49.80 78.20 -4.72
C VAL A 709 49.73 79.48 -5.56
N ASN A 710 48.55 79.86 -6.05
CA ASN A 710 48.36 81.08 -6.84
C ASN A 710 48.54 82.34 -6.01
N ASN A 711 48.02 82.37 -4.78
CA ASN A 711 48.13 83.51 -3.88
C ASN A 711 49.60 83.74 -3.51
N ALA A 712 50.29 82.69 -3.06
CA ALA A 712 51.73 82.73 -2.77
C ALA A 712 52.57 83.18 -3.98
N TYR A 713 52.21 82.74 -5.19
CA TYR A 713 52.88 83.20 -6.42
C TYR A 713 52.64 84.70 -6.67
N SER A 714 51.38 85.14 -6.57
CA SER A 714 50.98 86.52 -6.84
C SER A 714 51.58 87.51 -5.85
N GLU A 715 51.59 87.17 -4.57
CA GLU A 715 52.15 88.00 -3.50
C GLU A 715 53.67 88.13 -3.65
N LEU A 716 54.37 87.01 -3.88
CA LEU A 716 55.80 87.03 -4.16
C LEU A 716 56.16 87.83 -5.43
N VAL A 717 55.37 87.68 -6.50
CA VAL A 717 55.52 88.47 -7.73
C VAL A 717 55.31 89.96 -7.44
N THR A 718 54.28 90.31 -6.69
CA THR A 718 53.95 91.71 -6.39
C THR A 718 55.06 92.36 -5.59
N ALA A 719 55.57 91.68 -4.57
CA ALA A 719 56.68 92.19 -3.78
C ALA A 719 57.97 92.29 -4.62
N PHE A 720 58.24 91.33 -5.51
CA PHE A 720 59.35 91.43 -6.46
C PHE A 720 59.21 92.62 -7.42
N LEU A 721 58.01 92.90 -7.95
CA LEU A 721 57.77 94.04 -8.84
C LEU A 721 57.90 95.39 -8.11
N ASN A 722 57.67 95.40 -6.81
CA ASN A 722 57.81 96.59 -5.98
C ASN A 722 59.27 96.87 -5.56
N LEU A 723 60.22 95.98 -5.86
CA LEU A 723 61.63 96.23 -5.62
C LEU A 723 62.12 97.46 -6.41
N ARG A 724 62.82 98.37 -5.72
CA ARG A 724 63.38 99.59 -6.32
C ARG A 724 64.90 99.60 -6.20
N LEU A 725 65.57 99.83 -7.34
CA LEU A 725 67.01 100.13 -7.39
C LEU A 725 67.29 101.51 -6.81
N ILE A 726 68.52 101.70 -6.35
CA ILE A 726 69.05 103.00 -5.91
C ILE A 726 69.37 103.88 -7.16
N PRO A 727 68.86 105.13 -7.29
CA PRO A 727 69.01 105.99 -8.49
C PRO A 727 70.40 106.65 -8.66
N ASP A 728 70.88 106.83 -9.90
CA ASP A 728 72.13 107.55 -10.25
C ASP A 728 71.86 109.03 -10.57
N LYS A 729 72.50 109.93 -9.82
CA LYS A 729 72.25 111.38 -9.85
C LYS A 729 73.42 112.22 -10.34
N SER A 730 74.49 111.57 -10.80
CA SER A 730 75.77 112.20 -11.15
C SER A 730 75.64 113.31 -12.21
N LEU A 731 74.97 113.05 -13.34
CA LEU A 731 74.88 114.04 -14.43
C LEU A 731 73.90 115.19 -14.16
N LEU A 732 72.87 114.94 -13.35
CA LEU A 732 71.94 115.99 -12.92
C LEU A 732 72.68 117.01 -12.05
N GLU A 733 73.55 116.52 -11.17
CA GLU A 733 74.44 117.36 -10.36
C GLU A 733 75.30 118.28 -11.24
N ASP A 734 75.91 117.73 -12.30
CA ASP A 734 76.74 118.49 -13.23
C ASP A 734 75.96 119.60 -13.97
N LEU A 735 74.76 119.31 -14.46
CA LEU A 735 73.93 120.28 -15.20
C LEU A 735 73.36 121.38 -14.29
N ILE A 736 72.99 121.03 -13.06
CA ILE A 736 72.65 122.02 -12.02
C ILE A 736 73.81 122.99 -11.85
N ASN A 737 75.05 122.48 -11.82
CA ASN A 737 76.23 123.33 -11.71
C ASN A 737 76.43 124.21 -12.96
N GLN A 738 76.19 123.69 -14.17
CA GLN A 738 76.34 124.42 -15.43
C GLN A 738 75.34 125.57 -15.62
N ALA A 739 74.04 125.31 -15.40
CA ALA A 739 72.98 126.31 -15.60
C ALA A 739 73.14 127.54 -14.71
N ASN A 740 73.67 127.35 -13.49
CA ASN A 740 73.99 128.42 -12.56
C ASN A 740 75.03 129.44 -13.12
N GLY A 741 75.74 129.12 -14.21
CA GLY A 741 76.84 129.92 -14.75
C GLY A 741 76.53 130.86 -15.93
N LEU A 742 75.32 130.87 -16.52
CA LEU A 742 75.01 131.64 -17.75
C LEU A 742 74.62 133.12 -17.50
N ASN A 743 74.87 134.02 -18.48
CA ASN A 743 74.59 135.47 -18.38
C ASN A 743 73.45 135.94 -19.30
N ALA A 744 72.44 136.60 -18.70
CA ALA A 744 71.17 136.92 -19.34
C ALA A 744 71.22 137.94 -20.49
N VAL A 745 72.18 138.89 -20.52
CA VAL A 745 72.17 140.03 -21.48
C VAL A 745 72.31 139.61 -22.94
N ASN A 746 72.89 138.42 -23.19
CA ASN A 746 73.20 137.90 -24.52
C ASN A 746 72.02 137.20 -25.20
N TYR A 747 70.93 137.00 -24.46
CA TYR A 747 69.80 136.21 -24.90
C TYR A 747 68.52 137.01 -24.76
N THR A 748 67.51 136.63 -25.52
CA THR A 748 66.20 137.24 -25.33
C THR A 748 65.69 136.97 -23.92
N LYS A 749 65.05 137.96 -23.30
CA LYS A 749 64.54 137.87 -21.93
C LYS A 749 63.63 136.66 -21.72
N ALA A 750 62.74 136.40 -22.68
CA ALA A 750 61.78 135.30 -22.60
C ALA A 750 62.48 133.93 -22.48
N THR A 751 63.57 133.73 -23.22
CA THR A 751 64.26 132.43 -23.19
C THR A 751 65.11 132.23 -21.92
N PHE A 752 65.59 133.30 -21.26
CA PHE A 752 66.41 133.17 -20.04
C PHE A 752 65.58 132.98 -18.76
N ASP A 753 64.40 133.59 -18.66
CA ASP A 753 63.48 133.33 -17.52
C ASP A 753 63.05 131.84 -17.48
N GLY A 754 62.96 131.21 -18.66
CA GLY A 754 62.73 129.77 -18.78
C GLY A 754 63.82 128.90 -18.15
N LEU A 755 65.10 129.31 -18.19
CA LEU A 755 66.23 128.59 -17.62
C LEU A 755 66.21 128.57 -16.09
N THR A 756 65.93 129.72 -15.45
CA THR A 756 65.96 129.84 -13.99
C THR A 756 64.94 128.90 -13.33
N LYS A 757 63.75 128.77 -13.93
CA LYS A 757 62.70 127.89 -13.43
C LYS A 757 63.15 126.42 -13.47
N ALA A 758 63.72 125.99 -14.60
CA ALA A 758 64.17 124.62 -14.78
C ALA A 758 65.24 124.19 -13.76
N LEU A 759 66.09 125.12 -13.32
CA LEU A 759 67.16 124.83 -12.36
C LEU A 759 66.66 124.50 -10.94
N ASN A 760 65.62 125.16 -10.46
CA ASN A 760 65.09 124.90 -9.12
C ASN A 760 64.37 123.55 -9.05
N GLU A 761 63.66 123.20 -10.13
CA GLU A 761 63.03 121.89 -10.27
C GLU A 761 64.07 120.77 -10.26
N ALA A 762 65.22 120.99 -10.91
CA ALA A 762 66.34 120.04 -10.92
C ALA A 762 66.89 119.69 -9.52
N LYS A 763 67.04 120.68 -8.62
CA LYS A 763 67.60 120.45 -7.28
C LYS A 763 66.71 119.61 -6.36
N ALA A 764 65.40 119.81 -6.40
CA ALA A 764 64.47 119.08 -5.54
C ALA A 764 64.50 117.56 -5.81
N VAL A 765 64.71 117.17 -7.07
CA VAL A 765 64.83 115.77 -7.46
C VAL A 765 66.14 115.16 -6.95
N TYR A 766 67.23 115.91 -6.95
CA TYR A 766 68.54 115.41 -6.50
C TYR A 766 68.52 114.97 -5.03
N GLU A 767 67.80 115.65 -4.16
CA GLU A 767 67.79 115.36 -2.71
C GLU A 767 66.86 114.22 -2.28
N ASN A 768 65.90 113.80 -3.10
CA ASN A 768 64.92 112.77 -2.74
C ASN A 768 65.51 111.34 -2.83
N PRO A 769 65.67 110.56 -1.72
CA PRO A 769 66.24 109.20 -1.76
C PRO A 769 65.38 108.20 -2.55
N ASN A 770 64.09 108.50 -2.71
CA ASN A 770 63.14 107.72 -3.51
C ASN A 770 62.91 108.32 -4.91
N ALA A 771 63.74 109.28 -5.34
CA ALA A 771 63.65 109.81 -6.69
C ALA A 771 63.79 108.69 -7.70
N THR A 772 62.92 108.67 -8.70
CA THR A 772 63.04 107.77 -9.84
C THR A 772 64.17 108.24 -10.76
N GLN A 773 64.80 107.31 -11.49
CA GLN A 773 65.80 107.68 -12.49
C GLN A 773 65.20 108.61 -13.57
N GLU A 774 63.92 108.44 -13.91
CA GLU A 774 63.22 109.31 -14.84
C GLU A 774 63.01 110.72 -14.28
N GLU A 775 62.67 110.87 -13.00
CA GLU A 775 62.62 112.20 -12.39
C GLU A 775 64.00 112.85 -12.48
N VAL A 776 65.07 112.11 -12.19
CA VAL A 776 66.46 112.59 -12.28
C VAL A 776 66.80 113.02 -13.71
N ASP A 777 66.47 112.20 -14.70
CA ASP A 777 66.75 112.45 -16.12
C ASP A 777 65.87 113.56 -16.69
N ASN A 778 64.62 113.70 -16.25
CA ASN A 778 63.71 114.78 -16.67
C ASN A 778 64.14 116.12 -16.08
N ALA A 779 64.54 116.13 -14.81
CA ALA A 779 65.10 117.33 -14.21
C ALA A 779 66.39 117.73 -14.95
N LYS A 780 67.21 116.74 -15.35
CA LYS A 780 68.41 116.95 -16.16
C LYS A 780 68.06 117.54 -17.53
N PHE A 781 67.16 116.90 -18.28
CA PHE A 781 66.75 117.30 -19.62
C PHE A 781 66.03 118.66 -19.64
N THR A 782 65.14 118.90 -18.68
CA THR A 782 64.41 120.18 -18.58
C THR A 782 65.39 121.31 -18.38
N LEU A 783 66.40 121.08 -17.53
CA LEU A 783 67.48 122.02 -17.34
C LEU A 783 68.31 122.21 -18.61
N GLU A 784 68.71 121.12 -19.26
CA GLU A 784 69.50 121.13 -20.50
C GLU A 784 68.77 121.82 -21.67
N LYS A 785 67.48 121.55 -21.86
CA LYS A 785 66.66 122.17 -22.91
C LYS A 785 66.47 123.66 -22.65
N ALA A 786 66.27 124.06 -21.39
CA ALA A 786 66.16 125.46 -21.04
C ALA A 786 67.48 126.21 -21.29
N ILE A 787 68.63 125.53 -21.16
CA ILE A 787 69.93 126.03 -21.60
C ILE A 787 69.99 126.15 -23.13
N ALA A 788 69.56 125.13 -23.87
CA ALA A 788 69.66 125.08 -25.33
C ALA A 788 68.68 126.02 -26.07
N GLY A 789 67.50 126.28 -25.51
CA GLY A 789 66.42 127.06 -26.14
C GLY A 789 66.62 128.57 -26.14
N LEU A 790 67.80 129.05 -25.75
CA LEU A 790 68.15 130.46 -25.74
C LEU A 790 68.27 131.03 -27.17
N GLN A 791 67.54 132.10 -27.49
CA GLN A 791 67.49 132.69 -28.84
C GLN A 791 68.22 134.03 -28.99
N THR A 792 68.66 134.29 -30.23
CA THR A 792 69.32 135.50 -30.78
C THR A 792 68.48 136.06 -31.98
N VAL A 793 68.78 137.18 -32.70
CA VAL A 793 67.76 137.99 -33.50
C VAL A 793 68.13 138.32 -35.02
N THR A 794 67.24 138.16 -36.09
CA THR A 794 67.08 138.97 -37.42
C THR A 794 66.18 138.43 -38.62
N THR A 795 65.86 139.27 -39.66
CA THR A 795 64.74 139.27 -40.69
C THR A 795 65.09 139.36 -42.23
N ASP A 796 64.57 138.50 -43.14
CA ASP A 796 63.91 138.77 -44.48
C ASP A 796 63.61 137.47 -45.32
N ASN A 797 62.41 137.38 -45.93
CA ASN A 797 61.73 136.17 -46.48
C ASN A 797 61.87 136.00 -48.03
N THR A 798 62.21 134.85 -48.67
CA THR A 798 61.30 133.70 -48.98
C THR A 798 61.94 132.61 -49.92
N VAL A 799 61.38 131.38 -49.90
CA VAL A 799 61.41 130.19 -50.85
C VAL A 799 62.78 129.48 -51.04
N SER A 800 62.96 128.17 -51.22
CA SER A 800 62.22 127.11 -51.94
C SER A 800 62.55 125.70 -51.42
N THR A 801 61.56 124.81 -51.52
CA THR A 801 61.62 123.34 -51.37
C THR A 801 62.49 122.70 -52.48
N PRO A 802 62.58 121.36 -52.65
CA PRO A 802 62.58 120.21 -51.73
C PRO A 802 63.68 119.18 -52.12
N VAL A 803 64.42 118.56 -51.18
CA VAL A 803 65.37 117.47 -51.50
C VAL A 803 65.57 116.50 -50.34
N ASN A 804 65.62 115.22 -50.70
CA ASN A 804 66.28 114.04 -50.14
C ASN A 804 66.00 113.44 -48.75
N ASN A 805 65.93 112.11 -48.88
CA ASN A 805 66.22 110.99 -47.99
C ASN A 805 67.62 111.06 -47.33
N GLY A 806 67.76 110.41 -46.17
CA GLY A 806 69.01 110.25 -45.42
C GLY A 806 68.84 110.80 -44.01
N ASP A 807 68.48 109.95 -43.04
CA ASP A 807 69.48 109.32 -42.18
C ASP A 807 70.20 110.40 -41.37
N THR A 808 69.84 110.63 -40.12
CA THR A 808 70.17 109.81 -38.95
C THR A 808 69.53 110.58 -37.79
N THR A 809 68.92 109.96 -36.79
CA THR A 809 69.66 109.42 -35.64
C THR A 809 68.79 108.34 -35.00
N THR A 810 69.24 107.08 -34.96
CA THR A 810 70.02 106.53 -33.84
C THR A 810 69.44 106.92 -32.48
N SER A 811 68.93 105.90 -31.79
CA SER A 811 69.11 105.69 -30.35
C SER A 811 69.15 106.93 -29.45
N VAL A 812 68.14 107.06 -28.60
CA VAL A 812 68.44 106.96 -27.15
C VAL A 812 67.99 105.55 -26.74
N LYS A 813 68.70 104.52 -27.17
CA LYS A 813 69.50 103.76 -26.20
C LYS A 813 70.88 104.38 -26.01
N THR A 814 71.05 105.00 -24.85
CA THR A 814 72.31 105.14 -24.11
C THR A 814 71.87 105.52 -22.69
N GLY A 815 71.87 104.62 -21.72
CA GLY A 815 72.33 103.23 -21.73
C GLY A 815 71.48 102.39 -20.77
N ASP A 816 71.32 101.07 -20.95
CA ASP A 816 72.41 100.08 -20.96
C ASP A 816 73.47 100.49 -19.91
N GLU A 817 73.61 99.83 -18.77
CA GLU A 817 73.49 98.40 -18.53
C GLU A 817 73.25 98.14 -17.03
N SER A 818 72.02 97.83 -16.60
CA SER A 818 71.82 97.15 -15.30
C SER A 818 70.50 96.40 -15.07
N LEU A 819 69.59 96.26 -16.05
CA LEU A 819 68.34 95.50 -15.85
C LEU A 819 68.09 94.38 -16.86
N THR A 820 69.17 93.82 -17.42
CA THR A 820 69.16 92.51 -18.12
C THR A 820 68.64 91.38 -17.22
N GLY A 821 68.52 91.60 -15.89
CA GLY A 821 67.80 90.74 -14.95
C GLY A 821 66.27 90.95 -14.84
N MET A 822 65.73 92.13 -15.21
CA MET A 822 64.29 92.47 -15.04
C MET A 822 63.42 92.13 -16.25
N PHE A 823 63.96 92.05 -17.47
CA PHE A 823 63.16 91.68 -18.65
C PHE A 823 63.06 90.17 -18.87
N ALA A 824 63.96 89.38 -18.27
CA ALA A 824 63.80 87.93 -18.24
C ALA A 824 62.68 87.48 -17.29
N THR A 825 62.27 88.30 -16.30
CA THR A 825 61.22 87.96 -15.30
C THR A 825 59.81 88.25 -15.79
N ILE A 826 59.59 89.18 -16.72
CA ILE A 826 58.24 89.52 -17.24
C ILE A 826 57.62 88.38 -18.06
N ALA A 827 58.43 87.52 -18.72
CA ALA A 827 57.90 86.36 -19.45
C ALA A 827 57.30 85.26 -18.54
N LEU A 828 57.60 85.26 -17.23
CA LEU A 828 57.01 84.33 -16.27
C LEU A 828 55.63 84.82 -15.75
N LEU A 829 55.35 86.13 -15.80
CA LEU A 829 54.07 86.72 -15.38
C LEU A 829 52.87 86.25 -16.21
N SER A 830 53.10 85.75 -17.44
CA SER A 830 52.03 85.28 -18.34
C SER A 830 51.53 83.85 -18.09
N VAL A 831 52.10 83.09 -17.15
CA VAL A 831 51.75 81.67 -16.98
C VAL A 831 50.54 81.45 -16.05
N ALA A 832 50.32 82.34 -15.05
CA ALA A 832 49.19 82.21 -14.14
C ALA A 832 47.82 82.45 -14.82
N GLY A 833 47.77 83.25 -15.89
CA GLY A 833 46.52 83.53 -16.63
C GLY A 833 46.04 82.41 -17.56
N TYR A 834 46.94 81.52 -18.03
CA TYR A 834 46.59 80.51 -19.04
C TYR A 834 45.93 79.26 -18.45
N THR A 835 46.23 78.91 -17.19
CA THR A 835 45.65 77.73 -16.52
C THR A 835 44.26 78.00 -15.93
N VAL A 836 43.98 79.24 -15.49
CA VAL A 836 42.67 79.65 -14.96
C VAL A 836 41.57 79.64 -16.03
N LEU A 837 41.90 79.87 -17.31
CA LEU A 837 40.92 79.84 -18.42
C LEU A 837 40.61 78.44 -18.97
N ARG A 838 41.40 77.41 -18.64
CA ARG A 838 41.18 76.05 -19.20
C ARG A 838 40.35 75.13 -18.29
N LYS A 839 40.23 75.42 -16.99
CA LYS A 839 39.46 74.58 -16.04
C LYS A 839 37.94 74.84 -16.04
N LYS A 840 37.45 75.97 -16.58
CA LYS A 840 35.99 76.21 -16.74
C LYS A 840 35.32 75.49 -17.92
N ARG A 841 36.04 74.67 -18.70
CA ARG A 841 35.48 73.98 -19.88
C ARG A 841 35.72 72.47 -19.94
N LYS A 842 36.08 71.83 -18.82
CA LYS A 842 36.34 70.39 -18.80
C LYS A 842 35.83 69.67 -17.54
N LEU A 843 34.69 70.11 -17.01
CA LEU A 843 33.88 69.35 -16.04
C LEU A 843 32.37 69.36 -16.36
N MET A 844 31.98 69.91 -17.51
CA MET A 844 30.75 69.51 -18.18
C MET A 844 31.12 68.53 -19.28
N PHE A 845 30.47 67.37 -19.30
CA PHE A 845 30.59 66.28 -20.27
C PHE A 845 31.65 65.20 -20.02
N ARG A 846 31.37 64.37 -19.01
CA ARG A 846 31.41 62.89 -18.99
C ARG A 846 30.78 62.48 -17.64
N GLY A 847 29.64 61.78 -17.53
CA GLY A 847 28.83 61.07 -18.50
C GLY A 847 27.33 61.21 -18.23
N ASN A 848 26.59 61.05 -19.33
CA ASN A 848 25.14 60.92 -19.40
C ASN A 848 24.64 59.69 -18.64
N GLY A 849 23.49 59.87 -17.99
CA GLY A 849 22.36 58.95 -18.15
C GLY A 849 22.06 58.01 -16.98
N GLN A 850 21.29 58.48 -16.00
CA GLN A 850 19.87 58.12 -15.86
C GLN A 850 19.28 58.78 -14.61
N LYS A 851 18.13 59.43 -14.81
CA LYS A 851 17.18 59.77 -13.76
C LYS A 851 16.71 58.46 -13.10
N CYS A 852 16.87 58.36 -11.79
CA CYS A 852 15.99 57.55 -10.95
C CYS A 852 15.27 58.50 -10.00
N HIS A 853 14.00 58.74 -10.28
CA HIS A 853 13.02 59.02 -9.24
C HIS A 853 12.80 57.70 -8.49
N TYR A 854 13.00 57.66 -7.18
CA TYR A 854 12.18 56.91 -6.23
C TYR A 854 12.45 57.44 -4.81
N LEU A 855 11.34 57.73 -4.13
CA LEU A 855 11.11 58.06 -2.71
C LEU A 855 11.65 59.40 -2.18
#